data_AF-A0A8H5X1D3-F1
#
_entry.id   AF-A0A8H5X1D3-F1
#
_cell.length_a   1.000
_cell.length_b   1.000
_cell.length_c   1.000
_cell.angle_alpha   90.00
_cell.angle_beta   90.00
_cell.angle_gamma   90.00
#
_symmetry.space_group_name_H-M   'P 1'
#
loop_
_entity.id
_entity.type
_entity.pdbx_description
1 polymer ?
#
loop_
_entity_poly.entity_id
_entity_poly.type
_entity_poly.pdbx_seq_one_letter_code
_entity_poly.pdbx_strand_id
1 'polypeptide(L)'
;MNTVTEKGQPTPIEAPTSGSDLARAQTSSGESIEEVLSAAGVGFKPDDHTLPCLTIRMWFIGIAFCLVGSGLNTLYTLRFPSISLSQSAIQFLAYPVGKAWEYAIPNWGLTLFGKRHSLNPGPFNHKENMLIYILANLSFLTRLSADVLTEQRVFYGLKAGWGFELLATLQSILFGFALAGLARSLVVEPKDLVWPGVLGNTALNAALHTPRQEAKVGSMSRYRFFVIAFAISFCWYWFPDFIFPALGYFTWICWIAPKNVVVNQVFGMKSGLGLLPFTFDWSQIAYMGSPLVVPTWAILNVLASLVMWIYIVSPALYYSNTWFSAHLPLQSNSIFDNTGGVFNVSKVINKKDDFTFDPQKYADYSHVGFILFALPLTSTELFLQIYLPVTYALNTFGLSFATISSLFVWLFLEKRQELVQTFRNALQSMKGTDKGSARDKLQPNYEPVPQWWYMVAALVALGIGIFTYEFYPVQLRWYGVIFAMVVSSVFFVPLAWVYATSNIKIQIDVFCRIIAGYVWEGKVLANIWFFNVGYISGIKGLAFAQDLKLGIYCGIPPRSLFVVQLVGLVIGTLGQVSVLNWALGNIPNICNAKLAPNGFTCPFSRTHFNTSMVWGALGPRRFFEEGALYRPLLWFFLLGALLPVAVYILRTKAFPQVNWLKKIHVPLFLGGLNYIPPASGVNYGSWAVFGLVFGVLVKKRKSGWWRRFNFVLSSALDCSVAIAGVVIFFAIFYSGAADNFSWWGTNVYKISRYKPTGTAERRARTTNTFLASRELTSQQLHAKRRPFHRSFCSLYLMADKFSQSQLDTGFEASSPSTATVVDSEKKFGRTYHAYKAGSYAFPNDAAEQERLVSIGECVQLLMEGELFLAPLSDQQPPKNILDIATGVGDWAIQMGDLFPGSEVIATDLSPIQPKNVPPNVYFYVEDSRPLTGDMEFRSDEWMFKRNFDYIHTRNTAGCWSDFETQIAQQAFNALEPGGWFESQEMDCTPLCDDDTLDPQSPVATWSNDLIEASRKLQRPAILGATLKDIYERVGFVDVHQRVLKMPINSWPKDQQLKQLGSLWAQNLLDGIAGFSYQLFNKAFDRSMAETEVSLIDVRRDLVDSNIHAYMPVHLVWGRKPNLSEKPNDCGGND
;
A
#
# COMPACT_ATOMS: atom_id res chain seq x y z
N MET A 1 -74.14 -22.94 -8.75
CA MET A 1 -75.38 -22.47 -8.10
C MET A 1 -75.13 -22.42 -6.60
N ASN A 2 -75.32 -21.23 -6.02
CA ASN A 2 -75.21 -20.76 -4.63
C ASN A 2 -75.58 -21.79 -3.54
N THR A 3 -74.73 -22.03 -2.53
CA THR A 3 -74.72 -21.47 -1.14
C THR A 3 -76.04 -21.50 -0.40
N VAL A 4 -76.05 -21.97 0.87
CA VAL A 4 -76.67 -21.31 2.04
C VAL A 4 -76.12 -21.91 3.37
N THR A 5 -76.19 -21.06 4.40
CA THR A 5 -75.58 -20.86 5.74
C THR A 5 -76.17 -21.61 6.94
N GLU A 6 -75.43 -21.66 8.08
CA GLU A 6 -75.78 -21.21 9.48
C GLU A 6 -74.86 -21.89 10.55
N LYS A 7 -74.08 -21.17 11.40
CA LYS A 7 -74.31 -20.47 12.69
C LYS A 7 -74.35 -21.36 13.97
N GLY A 8 -73.44 -21.08 14.94
CA GLY A 8 -73.75 -21.07 16.40
C GLY A 8 -72.89 -21.87 17.43
N GLN A 9 -71.85 -21.24 18.03
CA GLN A 9 -71.37 -21.16 19.46
C GLN A 9 -71.48 -22.33 20.50
N PRO A 10 -70.79 -22.31 21.69
CA PRO A 10 -69.73 -21.41 22.23
C PRO A 10 -68.48 -22.11 22.86
N THR A 11 -67.44 -21.30 23.13
CA THR A 11 -66.21 -21.59 23.91
C THR A 11 -66.40 -21.48 25.44
N PRO A 12 -65.65 -22.22 26.28
CA PRO A 12 -65.40 -21.84 27.67
C PRO A 12 -64.15 -20.97 27.82
N ILE A 13 -64.20 -20.07 28.81
CA ILE A 13 -63.17 -19.10 29.19
C ILE A 13 -62.21 -19.78 30.19
N GLU A 14 -60.90 -19.71 29.94
CA GLU A 14 -59.85 -19.95 30.95
C GLU A 14 -58.94 -18.73 31.09
N ALA A 15 -58.52 -18.49 32.33
CA ALA A 15 -57.90 -17.30 32.89
C ALA A 15 -56.42 -17.08 32.43
N PRO A 16 -55.87 -15.85 32.58
CA PRO A 16 -54.61 -15.46 31.94
C PRO A 16 -53.40 -15.99 32.72
N THR A 17 -52.59 -16.84 32.08
CA THR A 17 -51.25 -17.19 32.56
C THR A 17 -50.20 -16.35 31.84
N SER A 18 -49.36 -15.70 32.65
CA SER A 18 -48.31 -14.74 32.31
C SER A 18 -47.08 -15.37 31.64
N GLY A 19 -47.27 -16.05 30.50
CA GLY A 19 -46.20 -16.67 29.71
C GLY A 19 -46.26 -16.42 28.20
N SER A 20 -47.21 -15.63 27.71
CA SER A 20 -47.55 -15.55 26.28
C SER A 20 -46.68 -14.62 25.43
N ASP A 21 -45.94 -13.68 26.03
CA ASP A 21 -45.14 -12.69 25.27
C ASP A 21 -43.81 -13.24 24.74
N LEU A 22 -43.24 -14.27 25.39
CA LEU A 22 -42.03 -14.96 24.92
C LEU A 22 -42.33 -15.95 23.77
N ALA A 23 -43.47 -16.64 23.84
CA ALA A 23 -43.90 -17.56 22.79
C ALA A 23 -44.33 -16.84 21.50
N ARG A 24 -44.97 -15.66 21.62
CA ARG A 24 -45.43 -14.87 20.46
C ARG A 24 -44.30 -14.15 19.73
N ALA A 25 -43.18 -13.87 20.41
CA ALA A 25 -41.96 -13.36 19.77
C ALA A 25 -41.20 -14.45 18.98
N GLN A 26 -41.23 -15.70 19.46
CA GLN A 26 -40.62 -16.85 18.78
C GLN A 26 -41.38 -17.28 17.51
N THR A 27 -42.72 -17.21 17.50
CA THR A 27 -43.51 -17.53 16.29
C THR A 27 -43.33 -16.50 15.16
N SER A 28 -43.20 -15.21 15.46
CA SER A 28 -43.01 -14.16 14.43
C SER A 28 -41.62 -14.17 13.78
N SER A 29 -40.59 -14.68 14.46
CA SER A 29 -39.24 -14.80 13.91
C SER A 29 -39.10 -16.06 13.03
N GLY A 30 -39.73 -17.18 13.42
CA GLY A 30 -39.79 -18.41 12.63
C GLY A 30 -40.46 -18.23 11.26
N GLU A 31 -41.64 -17.59 11.21
CA GLU A 31 -42.34 -17.29 9.94
C GLU A 31 -41.50 -16.40 9.00
N SER A 32 -40.69 -15.49 9.56
CA SER A 32 -39.83 -14.60 8.76
C SER A 32 -38.62 -15.30 8.15
N ILE A 33 -38.08 -16.34 8.81
CA ILE A 33 -36.94 -17.13 8.34
C ILE A 33 -37.37 -18.06 7.20
N GLU A 34 -38.49 -18.76 7.37
CA GLU A 34 -39.05 -19.63 6.34
C GLU A 34 -39.41 -18.85 5.07
N GLU A 35 -39.98 -17.64 5.23
CA GLU A 35 -40.25 -16.76 4.08
C GLU A 35 -38.98 -16.43 3.29
N VAL A 36 -37.87 -16.15 3.97
CA VAL A 36 -36.59 -15.81 3.34
C VAL A 36 -35.97 -17.03 2.65
N LEU A 37 -35.98 -18.20 3.30
CA LEU A 37 -35.49 -19.45 2.71
C LEU A 37 -36.32 -19.87 1.49
N SER A 38 -37.65 -19.73 1.57
CA SER A 38 -38.56 -19.93 0.44
C SER A 38 -38.35 -18.90 -0.67
N ALA A 39 -38.07 -17.64 -0.35
CA ALA A 39 -37.70 -16.68 -1.38
C ALA A 39 -36.40 -17.07 -2.11
N ALA A 40 -35.47 -17.73 -1.40
CA ALA A 40 -34.19 -18.19 -1.89
C ALA A 40 -34.23 -19.56 -2.60
N GLY A 41 -35.40 -20.17 -2.81
CA GLY A 41 -35.48 -21.47 -3.49
C GLY A 41 -35.20 -22.68 -2.60
N VAL A 42 -35.04 -22.50 -1.29
CA VAL A 42 -34.75 -23.57 -0.33
C VAL A 42 -36.07 -24.21 0.13
N GLY A 43 -36.15 -25.54 0.12
CA GLY A 43 -37.32 -26.29 0.62
C GLY A 43 -38.52 -26.41 -0.34
N PHE A 44 -38.40 -26.03 -1.62
CA PHE A 44 -39.49 -26.22 -2.61
C PHE A 44 -39.74 -27.68 -2.97
N LYS A 45 -38.71 -28.53 -2.87
CA LYS A 45 -38.77 -29.95 -3.21
C LYS A 45 -38.19 -30.78 -2.07
N PRO A 46 -38.77 -31.95 -1.77
CA PRO A 46 -38.14 -32.91 -0.89
C PRO A 46 -36.79 -33.34 -1.47
N ASP A 47 -35.81 -33.62 -0.60
CA ASP A 47 -34.48 -34.03 -1.01
C ASP A 47 -34.50 -35.43 -1.64
N ASP A 48 -33.84 -35.58 -2.80
CA ASP A 48 -33.72 -36.86 -3.51
C ASP A 48 -32.31 -37.43 -3.31
N HIS A 49 -32.25 -38.53 -2.55
CA HIS A 49 -30.99 -39.20 -2.19
C HIS A 49 -30.37 -40.01 -3.33
N THR A 50 -31.11 -40.27 -4.41
CA THR A 50 -30.65 -41.10 -5.53
C THR A 50 -29.86 -40.31 -6.56
N LEU A 51 -29.91 -38.97 -6.52
CA LEU A 51 -29.24 -38.12 -7.48
C LEU A 51 -27.70 -38.22 -7.39
N PRO A 52 -27.01 -38.43 -8.52
CA PRO A 52 -25.55 -38.54 -8.53
C PRO A 52 -24.90 -37.19 -8.18
N CYS A 53 -23.91 -37.21 -7.30
CA CYS A 53 -23.21 -36.02 -6.81
C CYS A 53 -21.74 -35.95 -7.30
N LEU A 54 -20.95 -36.99 -7.02
CA LEU A 54 -19.51 -37.04 -7.34
C LEU A 54 -19.25 -37.71 -8.70
N THR A 55 -19.70 -37.07 -9.77
CA THR A 55 -19.53 -37.59 -11.14
C THR A 55 -18.23 -37.10 -11.77
N ILE A 56 -17.76 -37.79 -12.82
CA ILE A 56 -16.54 -37.38 -13.55
C ILE A 56 -16.73 -35.99 -14.19
N ARG A 57 -17.92 -35.72 -14.75
CA ARG A 57 -18.24 -34.40 -15.33
C ARG A 57 -18.19 -33.27 -14.29
N MET A 58 -18.69 -33.52 -13.07
CA MET A 58 -18.65 -32.54 -11.98
C MET A 58 -17.20 -32.17 -11.64
N TRP A 59 -16.33 -33.19 -11.50
CA TRP A 59 -14.91 -32.98 -11.24
C TRP A 59 -14.20 -32.22 -12.36
N PHE A 60 -14.39 -32.63 -13.62
CA PHE A 60 -13.72 -31.99 -14.75
C PHE A 60 -14.12 -30.51 -14.88
N ILE A 61 -15.42 -30.23 -14.90
CA ILE A 61 -15.96 -28.87 -15.04
C ILE A 61 -15.54 -28.03 -13.82
N GLY A 62 -15.68 -28.58 -12.62
CA GLY A 62 -15.38 -27.86 -11.39
C GLY A 62 -13.89 -27.56 -11.20
N ILE A 63 -12.98 -28.49 -11.50
CA ILE A 63 -11.53 -28.26 -11.41
C ILE A 63 -11.11 -27.19 -12.43
N ALA A 64 -11.62 -27.25 -13.66
CA ALA A 64 -11.33 -26.25 -14.69
C ALA A 64 -11.76 -24.85 -14.24
N PHE A 65 -13.00 -24.69 -13.76
CA PHE A 65 -13.47 -23.40 -13.26
C PHE A 65 -12.79 -22.96 -11.95
N CYS A 66 -12.34 -23.90 -11.11
CA CYS A 66 -11.56 -23.58 -9.91
C CYS A 66 -10.19 -22.98 -10.29
N LEU A 67 -9.49 -23.56 -11.27
CA LEU A 67 -8.22 -23.03 -11.78
C LEU A 67 -8.40 -21.66 -12.44
N VAL A 68 -9.39 -21.53 -13.33
CA VAL A 68 -9.70 -20.26 -14.00
C VAL A 68 -10.11 -19.19 -13.00
N GLY A 69 -11.03 -19.53 -12.08
CA GLY A 69 -11.51 -18.61 -11.06
C GLY A 69 -10.39 -18.15 -10.12
N SER A 70 -9.52 -19.07 -9.67
CA SER A 70 -8.44 -18.74 -8.74
C SER A 70 -7.38 -17.87 -9.41
N GLY A 71 -7.06 -18.16 -10.67
CA GLY A 71 -6.18 -17.34 -11.48
C GLY A 71 -6.72 -15.93 -11.70
N LEU A 72 -7.95 -15.79 -12.21
CA LEU A 72 -8.54 -14.49 -12.52
C LEU A 72 -8.73 -13.63 -11.27
N ASN A 73 -9.22 -14.20 -10.17
CA ASN A 73 -9.38 -13.46 -8.91
C ASN A 73 -8.03 -13.02 -8.32
N THR A 74 -6.98 -13.84 -8.48
CA THR A 74 -5.61 -13.47 -8.09
C THR A 74 -5.07 -12.33 -8.95
N LEU A 75 -5.31 -12.35 -10.26
CA LEU A 75 -4.90 -11.25 -11.14
C LEU A 75 -5.65 -9.95 -10.80
N TYR A 76 -6.96 -10.02 -10.56
CA TYR A 76 -7.77 -8.83 -10.32
C TYR A 76 -7.53 -8.15 -8.98
N THR A 77 -7.08 -8.86 -7.94
CA THR A 77 -6.74 -8.22 -6.65
C THR A 77 -5.58 -7.22 -6.78
N LEU A 78 -4.70 -7.44 -7.77
CA LEU A 78 -3.56 -6.58 -8.06
C LEU A 78 -3.96 -5.30 -8.82
N ARG A 79 -5.19 -5.22 -9.34
CA ARG A 79 -5.70 -4.13 -10.19
C ARG A 79 -6.64 -3.18 -9.44
N PHE A 80 -6.66 -1.91 -9.85
CA PHE A 80 -7.66 -0.92 -9.43
C PHE A 80 -8.39 -0.30 -10.64
N PRO A 81 -9.74 -0.26 -10.68
CA PRO A 81 -10.66 -0.85 -9.70
C PRO A 81 -10.58 -2.37 -9.67
N SER A 82 -10.79 -2.95 -8.48
CA SER A 82 -10.77 -4.41 -8.30
C SER A 82 -12.05 -4.98 -8.88
N ILE A 83 -11.91 -5.94 -9.80
CA ILE A 83 -13.02 -6.78 -10.29
C ILE A 83 -12.90 -8.14 -9.57
N SER A 84 -14.00 -8.88 -9.42
CA SER A 84 -13.93 -10.27 -8.96
C SER A 84 -14.90 -11.14 -9.75
N LEU A 85 -14.47 -12.33 -10.11
CA LEU A 85 -15.28 -13.29 -10.86
C LEU A 85 -16.30 -13.93 -9.92
N SER A 86 -17.51 -13.36 -9.79
CA SER A 86 -18.54 -13.81 -8.85
C SER A 86 -18.75 -15.33 -8.87
N GLN A 87 -18.96 -15.92 -7.69
CA GLN A 87 -19.18 -17.36 -7.54
C GLN A 87 -20.43 -17.80 -8.32
N SER A 88 -21.46 -16.95 -8.34
CA SER A 88 -22.68 -17.11 -9.12
C SER A 88 -22.40 -17.19 -10.63
N ALA A 89 -21.41 -16.45 -11.15
CA ALA A 89 -21.05 -16.50 -12.57
C ALA A 89 -20.57 -17.90 -12.97
N ILE A 90 -19.76 -18.53 -12.11
CA ILE A 90 -19.27 -19.89 -12.35
C ILE A 90 -20.43 -20.89 -12.35
N GLN A 91 -21.33 -20.80 -11.37
CA GLN A 91 -22.53 -21.64 -11.33
C GLN A 91 -23.41 -21.49 -12.58
N PHE A 92 -23.52 -20.26 -13.11
CA PHE A 92 -24.26 -19.98 -14.33
C PHE A 92 -23.56 -20.55 -15.57
N LEU A 93 -22.24 -20.36 -15.70
CA LEU A 93 -21.44 -20.87 -16.83
C LEU A 93 -21.29 -22.39 -16.82
N ALA A 94 -21.28 -23.01 -15.64
CA ALA A 94 -21.23 -24.46 -15.50
C ALA A 94 -22.50 -25.15 -16.03
N TYR A 95 -23.66 -24.47 -15.99
CA TYR A 95 -24.92 -25.04 -16.45
C TYR A 95 -24.97 -25.41 -17.94
N PRO A 96 -24.68 -24.51 -18.90
CA PRO A 96 -24.65 -24.87 -20.31
C PRO A 96 -23.55 -25.89 -20.62
N VAL A 97 -22.38 -25.82 -19.97
CA VAL A 97 -21.30 -26.80 -20.14
C VAL A 97 -21.74 -28.19 -19.65
N GLY A 98 -22.38 -28.28 -18.49
CA GLY A 98 -22.92 -29.52 -17.94
C GLY A 98 -24.02 -30.12 -18.80
N LYS A 99 -24.91 -29.29 -19.37
CA LYS A 99 -25.94 -29.72 -20.32
C LYS A 99 -25.36 -30.16 -21.67
N ALA A 100 -24.33 -29.48 -22.15
CA ALA A 100 -23.61 -29.91 -23.34
C ALA A 100 -22.91 -31.26 -23.12
N TRP A 101 -22.29 -31.48 -21.95
CA TRP A 101 -21.70 -32.76 -21.57
C TRP A 101 -22.73 -33.88 -21.50
N GLU A 102 -23.91 -33.61 -20.93
CA GLU A 102 -25.05 -34.55 -20.89
C GLU A 102 -25.47 -35.01 -22.29
N TYR A 103 -25.46 -34.12 -23.29
CA TYR A 103 -25.86 -34.43 -24.66
C TYR A 103 -24.73 -35.04 -25.51
N ALA A 104 -23.50 -34.54 -25.38
CA ALA A 104 -22.40 -34.86 -26.27
C ALA A 104 -21.64 -36.14 -25.89
N ILE A 105 -21.59 -36.49 -24.60
CA ILE A 105 -20.73 -37.58 -24.12
C ILE A 105 -21.54 -38.86 -23.84
N PRO A 106 -21.20 -40.00 -24.46
CA PRO A 106 -21.92 -41.24 -24.24
C PRO A 106 -21.74 -41.77 -22.81
N ASN A 107 -22.72 -42.55 -22.34
CA ASN A 107 -22.67 -43.24 -21.03
C ASN A 107 -21.71 -44.45 -21.07
N TRP A 108 -20.43 -44.18 -21.25
CA TRP A 108 -19.35 -45.15 -21.11
C TRP A 108 -18.77 -45.07 -19.69
N GLY A 109 -18.35 -46.21 -19.12
CA GLY A 109 -17.82 -46.21 -17.76
C GLY A 109 -17.05 -47.47 -17.42
N LEU A 110 -16.09 -47.32 -16.49
CA LEU A 110 -15.25 -48.40 -15.99
C LEU A 110 -15.67 -48.77 -14.56
N THR A 111 -15.66 -50.06 -14.25
CA THR A 111 -15.91 -50.54 -12.88
C THR A 111 -14.57 -50.62 -12.17
N LEU A 112 -14.31 -49.66 -11.28
CA LEU A 112 -13.10 -49.62 -10.43
C LEU A 112 -13.54 -49.83 -8.98
N PHE A 113 -12.80 -50.64 -8.22
CA PHE A 113 -13.09 -50.93 -6.81
C PHE A 113 -14.55 -51.35 -6.53
N GLY A 114 -15.16 -52.13 -7.42
CA GLY A 114 -16.54 -52.61 -7.28
C GLY A 114 -17.63 -51.56 -7.54
N LYS A 115 -17.28 -50.32 -7.93
CA LYS A 115 -18.23 -49.25 -8.25
C LYS A 115 -18.11 -48.84 -9.72
N ARG A 116 -19.24 -48.74 -10.43
CA ARG A 116 -19.26 -48.28 -11.83
C ARG A 116 -19.08 -46.77 -11.88
N HIS A 117 -18.00 -46.31 -12.50
CA HIS A 117 -17.72 -44.89 -12.75
C HIS A 117 -18.09 -44.56 -14.20
N SER A 118 -19.27 -44.00 -14.40
CA SER A 118 -19.75 -43.55 -15.71
C SER A 118 -19.30 -42.10 -16.02
N LEU A 119 -18.92 -41.86 -17.27
CA LEU A 119 -18.67 -40.53 -17.83
C LEU A 119 -19.94 -39.68 -17.95
N ASN A 120 -21.11 -40.33 -18.12
CA ASN A 120 -22.41 -39.68 -18.20
C ASN A 120 -23.48 -40.51 -17.46
N PRO A 121 -23.57 -40.37 -16.12
CA PRO A 121 -24.45 -41.21 -15.29
C PRO A 121 -25.94 -40.87 -15.35
N GLY A 122 -26.33 -39.79 -16.04
CA GLY A 122 -27.72 -39.33 -16.13
C GLY A 122 -27.83 -37.83 -16.41
N PRO A 123 -29.02 -37.22 -16.32
CA PRO A 123 -29.18 -35.78 -16.55
C PRO A 123 -28.35 -34.91 -15.61
N PHE A 124 -27.82 -33.79 -16.10
CA PHE A 124 -27.10 -32.81 -15.28
C PHE A 124 -28.05 -32.20 -14.25
N ASN A 125 -27.73 -32.39 -12.96
CA ASN A 125 -28.63 -32.07 -11.86
C ASN A 125 -28.14 -30.91 -10.97
N HIS A 126 -29.02 -30.47 -10.07
CA HIS A 126 -28.80 -29.33 -9.19
C HIS A 126 -27.70 -29.56 -8.13
N LYS A 127 -27.45 -30.82 -7.71
CA LYS A 127 -26.38 -31.16 -6.75
C LYS A 127 -25.01 -31.12 -7.41
N GLU A 128 -24.89 -31.64 -8.63
CA GLU A 128 -23.65 -31.54 -9.42
C GLU A 128 -23.27 -30.08 -9.69
N ASN A 129 -24.24 -29.26 -10.10
CA ASN A 129 -24.02 -27.84 -10.35
C ASN A 129 -23.58 -27.08 -9.08
N MET A 130 -24.17 -27.43 -7.93
CA MET A 130 -23.81 -26.81 -6.66
C MET A 130 -22.44 -27.29 -6.16
N LEU A 131 -22.04 -28.54 -6.41
CA LEU A 131 -20.69 -29.01 -6.09
C LEU A 131 -19.62 -28.34 -6.96
N ILE A 132 -19.91 -28.09 -8.25
CA ILE A 132 -19.04 -27.27 -9.12
C ILE A 132 -18.87 -25.87 -8.53
N TYR A 133 -19.98 -25.26 -8.10
CA TYR A 133 -19.96 -23.96 -7.44
C TYR A 133 -19.09 -23.97 -6.19
N ILE A 134 -19.27 -24.93 -5.27
CA ILE A 134 -18.50 -25.00 -4.03
C ILE A 134 -17.02 -25.20 -4.31
N LEU A 135 -16.68 -26.08 -5.26
CA LEU A 135 -15.29 -26.33 -5.66
C LEU A 135 -14.64 -25.05 -6.20
N ALA A 136 -15.39 -24.27 -6.98
CA ALA A 136 -14.90 -23.03 -7.56
C ALA A 136 -14.96 -21.83 -6.60
N ASN A 137 -15.86 -21.82 -5.61
CA ASN A 137 -15.95 -20.77 -4.58
C ASN A 137 -14.61 -20.60 -3.84
N LEU A 138 -13.87 -21.69 -3.67
CA LEU A 138 -12.55 -21.70 -3.05
C LEU A 138 -11.52 -20.81 -3.76
N SER A 139 -11.77 -20.44 -5.03
CA SER A 139 -11.00 -19.42 -5.77
C SER A 139 -11.14 -17.99 -5.27
N PHE A 140 -12.12 -17.69 -4.41
CA PHE A 140 -12.21 -16.38 -3.76
C PHE A 140 -11.34 -16.28 -2.54
N LEU A 141 -11.12 -17.42 -1.88
CA LEU A 141 -10.33 -17.51 -0.66
C LEU A 141 -8.85 -17.32 -0.90
N THR A 142 -8.42 -17.60 -2.12
CA THR A 142 -7.05 -17.46 -2.58
C THR A 142 -6.61 -16.00 -2.69
N ARG A 143 -7.54 -15.07 -2.94
CA ARG A 143 -7.27 -13.63 -3.08
C ARG A 143 -6.50 -13.05 -1.88
N LEU A 144 -6.92 -13.39 -0.66
CA LEU A 144 -6.34 -12.84 0.57
C LEU A 144 -4.89 -13.29 0.78
N SER A 145 -4.54 -14.50 0.36
CA SER A 145 -3.15 -14.99 0.44
C SER A 145 -2.26 -14.35 -0.61
N ALA A 146 -2.79 -14.06 -1.80
CA ALA A 146 -2.05 -13.32 -2.82
C ALA A 146 -1.67 -11.92 -2.34
N ASP A 147 -2.54 -11.27 -1.55
CA ASP A 147 -2.26 -9.93 -1.01
C ASP A 147 -1.02 -9.93 -0.07
N VAL A 148 -0.89 -10.89 0.86
CA VAL A 148 0.28 -10.93 1.78
C VAL A 148 1.54 -11.48 1.11
N LEU A 149 1.41 -12.37 0.13
CA LEU A 149 2.54 -12.80 -0.70
C LEU A 149 3.09 -11.62 -1.52
N THR A 150 2.22 -10.78 -2.07
CA THR A 150 2.58 -9.54 -2.77
C THR A 150 3.21 -8.53 -1.81
N GLU A 151 2.67 -8.39 -0.60
CA GLU A 151 3.24 -7.56 0.48
C GLU A 151 4.70 -7.93 0.74
N GLN A 152 4.99 -9.22 1.00
CA GLN A 152 6.35 -9.70 1.22
C GLN A 152 7.27 -9.49 0.00
N ARG A 153 6.81 -9.89 -1.20
CA ARG A 153 7.68 -9.97 -2.38
C ARG A 153 7.92 -8.63 -3.05
N VAL A 154 6.90 -7.80 -3.16
CA VAL A 154 6.98 -6.54 -3.91
C VAL A 154 7.41 -5.39 -3.01
N PHE A 155 6.82 -5.29 -1.81
CA PHE A 155 7.07 -4.14 -0.96
C PHE A 155 8.28 -4.34 -0.03
N TYR A 156 8.48 -5.54 0.53
CA TYR A 156 9.69 -5.85 1.30
C TYR A 156 10.82 -6.40 0.41
N GLY A 157 10.50 -7.10 -0.68
CA GLY A 157 11.51 -7.62 -1.62
C GLY A 157 12.01 -9.03 -1.30
N LEU A 158 11.38 -9.75 -0.36
CA LEU A 158 11.79 -11.10 0.01
C LEU A 158 11.17 -12.15 -0.93
N LYS A 159 12.01 -12.84 -1.70
CA LYS A 159 11.62 -13.97 -2.56
C LYS A 159 11.89 -15.30 -1.85
N ALA A 160 10.90 -15.83 -1.14
CA ALA A 160 11.02 -17.11 -0.40
C ALA A 160 10.88 -18.37 -1.28
N GLY A 161 10.49 -18.21 -2.55
CA GLY A 161 10.37 -19.29 -3.52
C GLY A 161 9.02 -20.04 -3.48
N TRP A 162 8.73 -20.80 -4.54
CA TRP A 162 7.44 -21.47 -4.75
C TRP A 162 7.03 -22.43 -3.62
N GLY A 163 8.01 -23.16 -3.05
CA GLY A 163 7.74 -24.12 -1.98
C GLY A 163 7.10 -23.44 -0.76
N PHE A 164 7.63 -22.29 -0.37
CA PHE A 164 7.08 -21.48 0.71
C PHE A 164 5.67 -20.97 0.38
N GLU A 165 5.50 -20.37 -0.81
CA GLU A 165 4.22 -19.75 -1.20
C GLU A 165 3.08 -20.77 -1.26
N LEU A 166 3.36 -21.99 -1.74
CA LEU A 166 2.41 -23.10 -1.75
C LEU A 166 2.07 -23.57 -0.33
N LEU A 167 3.08 -23.84 0.51
CA LEU A 167 2.86 -24.39 1.84
C LEU A 167 2.16 -23.38 2.77
N ALA A 168 2.54 -22.10 2.73
CA ALA A 168 1.91 -21.05 3.55
C ALA A 168 0.45 -20.80 3.14
N THR A 169 0.18 -20.81 1.84
CA THR A 169 -1.18 -20.68 1.32
C THR A 169 -2.02 -21.90 1.70
N LEU A 170 -1.50 -23.11 1.47
CA LEU A 170 -2.17 -24.37 1.79
C LEU A 170 -2.48 -24.46 3.28
N GLN A 171 -1.52 -24.12 4.15
CA GLN A 171 -1.69 -24.13 5.60
C GLN A 171 -2.86 -23.25 6.04
N SER A 172 -2.92 -22.00 5.59
CA SER A 172 -3.98 -21.07 6.00
C SER A 172 -5.37 -21.49 5.50
N ILE A 173 -5.48 -22.09 4.31
CA ILE A 173 -6.75 -22.63 3.80
C ILE A 173 -7.15 -23.89 4.56
N LEU A 174 -6.22 -24.82 4.75
CA LEU A 174 -6.47 -26.09 5.44
C LEU A 174 -6.87 -25.86 6.90
N PHE A 175 -6.23 -24.89 7.58
CA PHE A 175 -6.62 -24.54 8.94
C PHE A 175 -8.01 -23.90 9.00
N GLY A 176 -8.34 -22.98 8.08
CA GLY A 176 -9.69 -22.42 7.99
C GLY A 176 -10.76 -23.49 7.73
N PHE A 177 -10.47 -24.45 6.85
CA PHE A 177 -11.33 -25.61 6.59
C PHE A 177 -11.57 -26.45 7.85
N ALA A 178 -10.50 -26.76 8.58
CA ALA A 178 -10.59 -27.49 9.84
C ALA A 178 -11.42 -26.73 10.88
N LEU A 179 -11.19 -25.42 11.02
CA LEU A 179 -11.88 -24.56 11.98
C LEU A 179 -13.40 -24.51 11.72
N ALA A 180 -13.81 -24.39 10.47
CA ALA A 180 -15.22 -24.43 10.08
C ALA A 180 -15.90 -25.76 10.44
N GLY A 181 -15.21 -26.88 10.20
CA GLY A 181 -15.71 -28.21 10.50
C GLY A 181 -15.78 -28.52 11.99
N LEU A 182 -14.78 -28.10 12.78
CA LEU A 182 -14.75 -28.26 14.23
C LEU A 182 -15.85 -27.43 14.92
N ALA A 183 -16.13 -26.23 14.41
CA ALA A 183 -17.17 -25.35 14.94
C ALA A 183 -18.56 -25.53 14.29
N ARG A 184 -18.74 -26.53 13.41
CA ARG A 184 -19.98 -26.68 12.63
C ARG A 184 -21.24 -26.80 13.49
N SER A 185 -21.16 -27.46 14.64
CA SER A 185 -22.31 -27.63 15.55
C SER A 185 -22.73 -26.33 16.20
N LEU A 186 -21.81 -25.35 16.27
CA LEU A 186 -22.05 -24.04 16.89
C LEU A 186 -22.53 -22.98 15.90
N VAL A 187 -22.21 -23.12 14.60
CA VAL A 187 -22.40 -22.04 13.62
C VAL A 187 -23.14 -22.48 12.34
N VAL A 188 -23.08 -23.76 12.00
CA VAL A 188 -23.67 -24.29 10.74
C VAL A 188 -24.97 -25.03 11.01
N GLU A 189 -24.95 -25.98 11.95
CA GLU A 189 -26.09 -26.84 12.28
C GLU A 189 -27.29 -26.12 12.95
N PRO A 190 -27.14 -25.01 13.70
CA PRO A 190 -28.31 -24.32 14.26
C PRO A 190 -29.28 -23.81 13.17
N LYS A 191 -30.58 -24.09 13.32
CA LYS A 191 -31.63 -23.70 12.36
C LYS A 191 -31.84 -22.19 12.31
N ASP A 192 -31.72 -21.52 13.46
CA ASP A 192 -31.94 -20.08 13.60
C ASP A 192 -30.86 -19.23 12.91
N LEU A 193 -29.67 -19.80 12.69
CA LEU A 193 -28.59 -19.17 11.95
C LEU A 193 -28.82 -19.38 10.44
N VAL A 194 -29.53 -18.43 9.84
CA VAL A 194 -29.60 -18.28 8.38
C VAL A 194 -28.30 -17.67 7.89
N TRP A 195 -27.76 -18.13 6.75
CA TRP A 195 -26.57 -17.54 6.11
C TRP A 195 -26.98 -16.80 4.82
N PRO A 196 -27.27 -15.49 4.86
CA PRO A 196 -27.82 -14.77 3.72
C PRO A 196 -26.92 -14.74 2.49
N GLY A 197 -25.60 -14.80 2.70
CA GLY A 197 -24.60 -14.74 1.62
C GLY A 197 -24.72 -15.82 0.55
N VAL A 198 -25.37 -16.96 0.83
CA VAL A 198 -25.57 -18.05 -0.15
C VAL A 198 -26.97 -18.08 -0.76
N LEU A 199 -27.89 -17.23 -0.30
CA LEU A 199 -29.28 -17.28 -0.74
C LEU A 199 -29.46 -16.86 -2.20
N GLY A 200 -28.56 -16.03 -2.73
CA GLY A 200 -28.49 -15.76 -4.18
C GLY A 200 -28.24 -17.04 -4.96
N ASN A 201 -27.26 -17.83 -4.54
CA ASN A 201 -26.78 -19.03 -5.21
C ASN A 201 -27.77 -20.19 -5.14
N THR A 202 -28.46 -20.34 -4.02
CA THR A 202 -29.60 -21.28 -3.93
C THR A 202 -30.73 -20.86 -4.85
N ALA A 203 -31.03 -19.55 -4.94
CA ALA A 203 -32.08 -19.03 -5.82
C ALA A 203 -31.72 -19.21 -7.30
N LEU A 204 -30.46 -19.00 -7.66
CA LEU A 204 -29.94 -19.26 -9.00
C LEU A 204 -30.01 -20.75 -9.34
N ASN A 205 -29.62 -21.63 -8.41
CA ASN A 205 -29.70 -23.08 -8.64
C ASN A 205 -31.13 -23.52 -8.91
N ALA A 206 -32.07 -23.04 -8.09
CA ALA A 206 -33.49 -23.27 -8.27
C ALA A 206 -33.96 -22.69 -9.61
N ALA A 207 -33.52 -21.49 -10.01
CA ALA A 207 -33.91 -20.90 -11.29
C ALA A 207 -33.43 -21.73 -12.49
N LEU A 208 -32.22 -22.32 -12.43
CA LEU A 208 -31.63 -23.10 -13.52
C LEU A 208 -32.23 -24.51 -13.66
N HIS A 209 -32.52 -25.17 -12.54
CA HIS A 209 -32.91 -26.60 -12.52
C HIS A 209 -34.40 -26.85 -12.25
N THR A 210 -35.23 -25.81 -12.08
CA THR A 210 -36.69 -25.99 -11.95
C THR A 210 -37.36 -26.17 -13.32
N PRO A 211 -38.22 -27.18 -13.52
CA PRO A 211 -38.92 -27.41 -14.78
C PRO A 211 -39.72 -26.19 -15.23
N ARG A 212 -39.77 -25.92 -16.55
CA ARG A 212 -40.49 -24.79 -17.17
C ARG A 212 -41.99 -24.70 -16.82
N GLN A 213 -42.59 -25.79 -16.31
CA GLN A 213 -44.03 -25.94 -16.09
C GLN A 213 -44.59 -25.27 -14.81
N GLU A 214 -43.77 -24.80 -13.87
CA GLU A 214 -44.27 -24.17 -12.62
C GLU A 214 -44.61 -22.67 -12.76
N ALA A 215 -44.51 -22.09 -13.96
CA ALA A 215 -45.03 -20.75 -14.18
C ALA A 215 -46.57 -20.82 -14.28
N LYS A 216 -47.28 -20.28 -13.27
CA LYS A 216 -48.71 -19.94 -13.40
C LYS A 216 -48.91 -19.25 -14.76
N VAL A 217 -49.88 -19.72 -15.54
CA VAL A 217 -50.23 -19.18 -16.86
C VAL A 217 -50.32 -17.65 -16.76
N GLY A 218 -49.45 -16.92 -17.48
CA GLY A 218 -49.36 -15.46 -17.45
C GLY A 218 -48.26 -14.83 -16.56
N SER A 219 -47.45 -15.61 -15.82
CA SER A 219 -46.41 -15.07 -14.94
C SER A 219 -44.97 -15.45 -15.37
N MET A 220 -44.04 -14.49 -15.38
CA MET A 220 -42.63 -14.69 -15.79
C MET A 220 -41.92 -15.71 -14.87
N SER A 221 -41.16 -16.65 -15.44
CA SER A 221 -40.38 -17.63 -14.66
C SER A 221 -39.09 -17.02 -14.08
N ARG A 222 -38.55 -17.62 -13.00
CA ARG A 222 -37.27 -17.19 -12.38
C ARG A 222 -36.12 -17.20 -13.40
N TYR A 223 -36.03 -18.25 -14.23
CA TYR A 223 -35.03 -18.35 -15.30
C TYR A 223 -35.15 -17.24 -16.36
N ARG A 224 -36.36 -16.99 -16.88
CA ARG A 224 -36.56 -15.93 -17.89
C ARG A 224 -36.19 -14.56 -17.33
N PHE A 225 -36.59 -14.29 -16.09
CA PHE A 225 -36.21 -13.05 -15.40
C PHE A 225 -34.69 -12.93 -15.25
N PHE A 226 -34.02 -14.01 -14.81
CA PHE A 226 -32.56 -14.04 -14.68
C PHE A 226 -31.87 -13.68 -16.00
N VAL A 227 -32.25 -14.30 -17.13
CA VAL A 227 -31.61 -14.07 -18.43
C VAL A 227 -31.83 -12.63 -18.91
N ILE A 228 -33.04 -12.07 -18.73
CA ILE A 228 -33.35 -10.69 -19.11
C ILE A 228 -32.52 -9.71 -18.26
N ALA A 229 -32.53 -9.88 -16.93
CA ALA A 229 -31.77 -9.03 -16.02
C ALA A 229 -30.26 -9.13 -16.27
N PHE A 230 -29.75 -10.33 -16.53
CA PHE A 230 -28.37 -10.60 -16.90
C PHE A 230 -28.00 -9.86 -18.19
N ALA A 231 -28.80 -9.98 -19.26
CA ALA A 231 -28.51 -9.34 -20.54
C ALA A 231 -28.51 -7.81 -20.45
N ILE A 232 -29.50 -7.23 -19.76
CA ILE A 232 -29.59 -5.78 -19.54
C ILE A 232 -28.36 -5.30 -18.76
N SER A 233 -28.03 -5.98 -17.65
CA SER A 233 -26.90 -5.59 -16.83
C SER A 233 -25.54 -5.82 -17.51
N PHE A 234 -25.41 -6.90 -18.30
CA PHE A 234 -24.23 -7.20 -19.08
C PHE A 234 -23.95 -6.07 -20.06
N CYS A 235 -24.95 -5.65 -20.85
CA CYS A 235 -24.81 -4.54 -21.79
C CYS A 235 -24.58 -3.20 -21.06
N TRP A 236 -25.27 -2.98 -19.93
CA TRP A 236 -25.11 -1.75 -19.16
C TRP A 236 -23.69 -1.59 -18.63
N TYR A 237 -23.04 -2.65 -18.13
CA TYR A 237 -21.73 -2.56 -17.47
C TYR A 237 -20.60 -2.06 -18.38
N TRP A 238 -20.73 -2.18 -19.70
CA TRP A 238 -19.77 -1.59 -20.65
C TRP A 238 -19.71 -0.06 -20.55
N PHE A 239 -20.81 0.58 -20.13
CA PHE A 239 -20.86 2.03 -19.94
C PHE A 239 -20.03 2.49 -18.74
N PRO A 240 -20.30 2.09 -17.49
CA PRO A 240 -19.53 2.56 -16.35
C PRO A 240 -18.09 2.00 -16.27
N ASP A 241 -17.73 0.91 -16.97
CA ASP A 241 -16.36 0.38 -16.91
C ASP A 241 -15.46 0.90 -18.06
N PHE A 242 -15.98 0.99 -19.29
CA PHE A 242 -15.17 1.32 -20.48
C PHE A 242 -15.65 2.58 -21.22
N ILE A 243 -16.91 2.64 -21.66
CA ILE A 243 -17.39 3.69 -22.56
C ILE A 243 -17.48 5.05 -21.85
N PHE A 244 -18.01 5.08 -20.62
CA PHE A 244 -18.20 6.29 -19.80
C PHE A 244 -17.86 6.01 -18.31
N PRO A 245 -16.58 5.85 -17.96
CA PRO A 245 -16.15 5.50 -16.60
C PRO A 245 -16.58 6.49 -15.50
N ALA A 246 -16.84 7.75 -15.85
CA ALA A 246 -17.40 8.72 -14.92
C ALA A 246 -18.81 8.39 -14.41
N LEU A 247 -19.54 7.44 -15.02
CA LEU A 247 -20.77 6.87 -14.44
C LEU A 247 -20.49 5.98 -13.21
N GLY A 248 -19.33 5.32 -13.17
CA GLY A 248 -18.87 4.58 -11.98
C GLY A 248 -18.33 5.52 -10.90
N TYR A 249 -17.59 6.55 -11.31
CA TYR A 249 -17.06 7.61 -10.43
C TYR A 249 -17.91 8.89 -10.48
N PHE A 250 -19.21 8.75 -10.21
CA PHE A 250 -20.17 9.82 -10.45
C PHE A 250 -20.10 10.94 -9.38
N THR A 251 -19.24 11.93 -9.64
CA THR A 251 -19.03 13.10 -8.74
C THR A 251 -19.33 14.41 -9.45
N TRP A 252 -20.55 14.58 -9.98
CA TRP A 252 -20.91 15.74 -10.81
C TRP A 252 -20.70 17.10 -10.12
N ILE A 253 -20.88 17.18 -8.79
CA ILE A 253 -20.60 18.41 -8.02
C ILE A 253 -19.10 18.76 -8.08
N CYS A 254 -18.21 17.77 -8.01
CA CYS A 254 -16.77 17.98 -8.17
C CYS A 254 -16.42 18.40 -9.61
N TRP A 255 -17.23 18.05 -10.61
CA TRP A 255 -17.00 18.47 -12.00
C TRP A 255 -17.38 19.93 -12.24
N ILE A 256 -18.35 20.47 -11.48
CA ILE A 256 -18.73 21.89 -11.52
C ILE A 256 -17.63 22.76 -10.90
N ALA A 257 -17.06 22.32 -9.77
CA ALA A 257 -16.04 23.08 -9.03
C ALA A 257 -14.77 22.24 -8.77
N PRO A 258 -14.03 21.84 -9.83
CA PRO A 258 -12.91 20.89 -9.69
C PRO A 258 -11.73 21.44 -8.91
N LYS A 259 -11.57 22.77 -8.87
CA LYS A 259 -10.49 23.44 -8.13
C LYS A 259 -10.83 23.73 -6.65
N ASN A 260 -12.09 23.55 -6.23
CA ASN A 260 -12.48 23.83 -4.85
C ASN A 260 -12.11 22.65 -3.93
N VAL A 261 -11.19 22.89 -3.00
CA VAL A 261 -10.65 21.87 -2.10
C VAL A 261 -11.74 21.26 -1.22
N VAL A 262 -12.61 22.09 -0.63
CA VAL A 262 -13.68 21.63 0.28
C VAL A 262 -14.70 20.78 -0.48
N VAL A 263 -15.07 21.19 -1.69
CA VAL A 263 -16.00 20.41 -2.53
C VAL A 263 -15.42 19.03 -2.86
N ASN A 264 -14.14 18.95 -3.22
CA ASN A 264 -13.48 17.66 -3.48
C ASN A 264 -13.30 16.81 -2.21
N GLN A 265 -13.06 17.43 -1.05
CA GLN A 265 -12.96 16.72 0.23
C GLN A 265 -14.31 16.12 0.67
N VAL A 266 -15.41 16.83 0.45
CA VAL A 266 -16.75 16.38 0.88
C VAL A 266 -17.39 15.43 -0.13
N PHE A 267 -17.33 15.75 -1.42
CA PHE A 267 -18.06 15.02 -2.47
C PHE A 267 -17.18 14.10 -3.33
N GLY A 268 -15.86 14.21 -3.23
CA GLY A 268 -14.93 13.39 -4.01
C GLY A 268 -14.97 11.91 -3.59
N MET A 269 -14.87 11.00 -4.56
CA MET A 269 -14.97 9.55 -4.34
C MET A 269 -13.64 8.87 -3.99
N LYS A 270 -12.49 9.39 -4.47
CA LYS A 270 -11.15 8.77 -4.25
C LYS A 270 -10.42 9.30 -3.02
N SER A 271 -10.38 10.63 -2.85
CA SER A 271 -9.64 11.32 -1.78
C SER A 271 -10.55 12.06 -0.80
N GLY A 272 -11.86 12.03 -1.03
CA GLY A 272 -12.88 12.67 -0.21
C GLY A 272 -13.80 11.67 0.48
N LEU A 273 -14.80 12.20 1.19
CA LEU A 273 -15.79 11.42 1.97
C LEU A 273 -16.78 10.67 1.09
N GLY A 274 -17.07 11.18 -0.11
CA GLY A 274 -18.11 10.62 -0.96
C GLY A 274 -19.53 10.82 -0.42
N LEU A 275 -19.86 12.03 0.07
CA LEU A 275 -21.15 12.31 0.73
C LEU A 275 -22.37 12.02 -0.15
N LEU A 276 -22.25 12.09 -1.47
CA LEU A 276 -23.30 11.68 -2.40
C LEU A 276 -23.30 10.16 -2.57
N PRO A 277 -24.32 9.44 -2.07
CA PRO A 277 -24.34 7.98 -2.06
C PRO A 277 -24.82 7.40 -3.38
N PHE A 278 -24.30 7.86 -4.53
CA PHE A 278 -24.84 7.46 -5.84
C PHE A 278 -23.75 7.14 -6.88
N THR A 279 -23.86 5.96 -7.48
CA THR A 279 -23.07 5.47 -8.60
C THR A 279 -23.96 4.61 -9.50
N PHE A 280 -23.66 4.57 -10.80
CA PHE A 280 -24.39 3.74 -11.77
C PHE A 280 -23.69 2.41 -12.07
N ASP A 281 -22.65 2.09 -11.31
CA ASP A 281 -21.85 0.89 -11.47
C ASP A 281 -22.19 -0.14 -10.38
N TRP A 282 -22.71 -1.29 -10.79
CA TRP A 282 -23.00 -2.39 -9.87
C TRP A 282 -21.74 -2.93 -9.17
N SER A 283 -20.56 -2.88 -9.81
CA SER A 283 -19.31 -3.28 -9.17
C SER A 283 -18.92 -2.35 -8.01
N GLN A 284 -19.28 -1.07 -8.08
CA GLN A 284 -19.09 -0.11 -6.99
C GLN A 284 -20.16 -0.25 -5.89
N ILE A 285 -21.40 -0.61 -6.27
CA ILE A 285 -22.51 -0.87 -5.32
C ILE A 285 -22.26 -2.17 -4.55
N ALA A 286 -21.85 -3.23 -5.24
CA ALA A 286 -21.57 -4.55 -4.68
C ALA A 286 -20.10 -4.70 -4.23
N TYR A 287 -19.38 -3.59 -4.02
CA TYR A 287 -17.96 -3.59 -3.65
C TYR A 287 -17.65 -4.43 -2.39
N MET A 288 -18.60 -4.52 -1.46
CA MET A 288 -18.49 -5.34 -0.24
C MET A 288 -19.44 -6.55 -0.24
N GLY A 289 -19.91 -6.94 -1.41
CA GLY A 289 -20.97 -7.92 -1.60
C GLY A 289 -22.32 -7.26 -1.87
N SER A 290 -23.22 -8.06 -2.44
CA SER A 290 -24.54 -7.59 -2.87
C SER A 290 -25.38 -7.08 -1.68
N PRO A 291 -25.94 -5.86 -1.75
CA PRO A 291 -26.85 -5.36 -0.73
C PRO A 291 -28.20 -6.10 -0.71
N LEU A 292 -28.55 -6.81 -1.79
CA LEU A 292 -29.85 -7.48 -1.93
C LEU A 292 -29.97 -8.74 -1.07
N VAL A 293 -28.84 -9.33 -0.68
CA VAL A 293 -28.81 -10.49 0.23
C VAL A 293 -28.74 -10.07 1.70
N VAL A 294 -28.41 -8.81 1.99
CA VAL A 294 -28.16 -8.35 3.35
C VAL A 294 -29.47 -7.94 4.04
N PRO A 295 -29.72 -8.40 5.28
CA PRO A 295 -30.91 -7.99 6.02
C PRO A 295 -30.96 -6.48 6.26
N THR A 296 -32.14 -5.88 6.14
CA THR A 296 -32.34 -4.42 6.29
C THR A 296 -31.82 -3.85 7.61
N TRP A 297 -31.95 -4.59 8.72
CA TRP A 297 -31.45 -4.12 10.02
C TRP A 297 -29.91 -3.96 10.01
N ALA A 298 -29.19 -4.87 9.35
CA ALA A 298 -27.74 -4.79 9.23
C ALA A 298 -27.33 -3.59 8.37
N ILE A 299 -28.02 -3.37 7.25
CA ILE A 299 -27.82 -2.21 6.37
C ILE A 299 -28.01 -0.90 7.12
N LEU A 300 -29.05 -0.79 7.95
CA LEU A 300 -29.31 0.41 8.75
C LEU A 300 -28.21 0.67 9.79
N ASN A 301 -27.67 -0.36 10.44
CA ASN A 301 -26.57 -0.19 11.39
C ASN A 301 -25.28 0.26 10.69
N VAL A 302 -24.96 -0.30 9.53
CA VAL A 302 -23.79 0.11 8.72
C VAL A 302 -23.98 1.53 8.17
N LEU A 303 -25.20 1.89 7.72
CA LEU A 303 -25.50 3.25 7.29
C LEU A 303 -25.39 4.27 8.44
N ALA A 304 -25.90 3.91 9.62
CA ALA A 304 -25.75 4.74 10.82
C ALA A 304 -24.27 4.91 11.19
N SER A 305 -23.46 3.86 11.05
CA SER A 305 -22.01 3.90 11.22
C SER A 305 -21.38 4.90 10.23
N LEU A 306 -21.73 4.82 8.95
CA LEU A 306 -21.22 5.71 7.91
C LEU A 306 -21.53 7.17 8.23
N VAL A 307 -22.80 7.47 8.56
CA VAL A 307 -23.22 8.83 8.89
C VAL A 307 -22.49 9.34 10.13
N MET A 308 -22.41 8.54 11.19
CA MET A 308 -21.79 8.99 12.42
C MET A 308 -20.28 9.17 12.28
N TRP A 309 -19.57 8.11 11.89
CA TRP A 309 -18.11 8.10 11.95
C TRP A 309 -17.45 8.79 10.77
N ILE A 310 -18.00 8.62 9.56
CA ILE A 310 -17.39 9.16 8.35
C ILE A 310 -17.96 10.53 8.00
N TYR A 311 -19.27 10.77 8.13
CA TYR A 311 -19.85 12.07 7.73
C TYR A 311 -19.87 13.11 8.84
N ILE A 312 -19.80 12.73 10.12
CA ILE A 312 -19.85 13.66 11.25
C ILE A 312 -18.51 13.71 11.99
N VAL A 313 -18.03 12.57 12.51
CA VAL A 313 -16.81 12.54 13.34
C VAL A 313 -15.55 12.81 12.51
N SER A 314 -15.36 12.16 11.36
CA SER A 314 -14.14 12.35 10.55
C SER A 314 -13.94 13.81 10.12
N PRO A 315 -14.96 14.55 9.63
CA PRO A 315 -14.82 15.97 9.29
C PRO A 315 -14.62 16.83 10.53
N ALA A 316 -15.28 16.53 11.65
CA ALA A 316 -15.05 17.26 12.90
C ALA A 316 -13.60 17.14 13.36
N LEU A 317 -13.00 15.95 13.28
CA LEU A 317 -11.59 15.72 13.60
C LEU A 317 -10.65 16.37 12.56
N TYR A 318 -10.98 16.31 11.27
CA TYR A 318 -10.19 16.90 10.20
C TYR A 318 -10.12 18.43 10.31
N TYR A 319 -11.28 19.10 10.42
CA TYR A 319 -11.36 20.55 10.45
C TYR A 319 -10.96 21.15 11.82
N SER A 320 -10.97 20.36 12.89
CA SER A 320 -10.32 20.73 14.16
C SER A 320 -8.80 20.51 14.16
N ASN A 321 -8.23 20.03 13.05
CA ASN A 321 -6.83 19.67 12.90
C ASN A 321 -6.34 18.66 13.95
N THR A 322 -7.21 17.73 14.36
CA THR A 322 -6.83 16.65 15.26
C THR A 322 -5.80 15.75 14.54
N TRP A 323 -4.73 15.39 15.23
CA TRP A 323 -3.60 14.59 14.71
C TRP A 323 -2.91 15.18 13.48
N PHE A 324 -2.91 16.51 13.32
CA PHE A 324 -2.38 17.21 12.14
C PHE A 324 -3.02 16.77 10.81
N SER A 325 -4.19 16.16 10.88
CA SER A 325 -4.83 15.54 9.72
C SER A 325 -5.26 16.55 8.66
N ALA A 326 -5.43 17.83 8.99
CA ALA A 326 -5.77 18.88 8.02
C ALA A 326 -4.68 19.12 6.97
N HIS A 327 -3.45 18.67 7.22
CA HIS A 327 -2.33 18.75 6.29
C HIS A 327 -2.27 17.55 5.33
N LEU A 328 -3.08 16.52 5.58
CA LEU A 328 -3.12 15.29 4.80
C LEU A 328 -4.39 15.21 3.94
N PRO A 329 -4.41 14.33 2.91
CA PRO A 329 -5.64 13.95 2.25
C PRO A 329 -6.65 13.41 3.27
N LEU A 330 -7.90 13.83 3.15
CA LEU A 330 -8.96 13.43 4.09
C LEU A 330 -9.18 11.90 4.08
N GLN A 331 -9.06 11.28 2.91
CA GLN A 331 -9.02 9.83 2.75
C GLN A 331 -7.87 9.39 1.86
N SER A 332 -7.06 8.45 2.35
CA SER A 332 -5.98 7.79 1.62
C SER A 332 -5.63 6.47 2.29
N ASN A 333 -5.18 5.49 1.51
CA ASN A 333 -4.61 4.23 2.02
C ASN A 333 -3.09 4.30 2.23
N SER A 334 -2.47 5.46 1.98
CA SER A 334 -1.05 5.72 2.20
C SER A 334 -0.80 6.32 3.58
N ILE A 335 0.42 6.13 4.07
CA ILE A 335 0.94 6.72 5.30
C ILE A 335 1.96 7.80 4.95
N PHE A 336 2.07 8.81 5.78
CA PHE A 336 2.77 10.04 5.45
C PHE A 336 3.88 10.35 6.45
N ASP A 337 4.92 11.02 5.96
CA ASP A 337 5.95 11.61 6.80
C ASP A 337 5.57 13.03 7.27
N ASN A 338 6.47 13.66 8.02
CA ASN A 338 6.31 15.02 8.55
C ASN A 338 6.21 16.11 7.46
N THR A 339 6.62 15.82 6.21
CA THR A 339 6.51 16.75 5.08
C THR A 339 5.16 16.64 4.35
N GLY A 340 4.33 15.65 4.74
CA GLY A 340 3.11 15.31 4.00
C GLY A 340 3.38 14.49 2.73
N GLY A 341 4.62 14.02 2.56
CA GLY A 341 5.03 13.05 1.54
C GLY A 341 4.66 11.62 1.92
N VAL A 342 4.62 10.69 0.96
CA VAL A 342 4.38 9.26 1.26
C VAL A 342 5.62 8.69 1.95
N PHE A 343 5.42 8.07 3.11
CA PHE A 343 6.51 7.57 3.95
C PHE A 343 7.39 6.54 3.21
N ASN A 344 8.71 6.76 3.19
CA ASN A 344 9.66 5.87 2.53
C ASN A 344 10.19 4.79 3.48
N VAL A 345 9.69 3.57 3.29
CA VAL A 345 9.99 2.41 4.15
C VAL A 345 11.44 1.94 4.05
N SER A 346 12.06 2.05 2.87
CA SER A 346 13.44 1.64 2.64
C SER A 346 14.45 2.45 3.47
N LYS A 347 14.06 3.65 3.91
CA LYS A 347 14.90 4.49 4.78
C LYS A 347 14.93 4.00 6.23
N VAL A 348 13.98 3.16 6.65
CA VAL A 348 13.77 2.78 8.05
C VAL A 348 13.98 1.28 8.31
N ILE A 349 13.80 0.44 7.29
CA ILE A 349 13.99 -1.01 7.38
C ILE A 349 15.24 -1.39 6.58
N ASN A 350 16.20 -2.04 7.23
CA ASN A 350 17.42 -2.48 6.57
C ASN A 350 17.25 -3.89 5.99
N LYS A 351 17.46 -4.04 4.67
CA LYS A 351 17.47 -5.36 4.02
C LYS A 351 18.66 -6.24 4.47
N LYS A 352 19.76 -5.61 4.93
CA LYS A 352 20.95 -6.33 5.39
C LYS A 352 20.78 -6.97 6.77
N ASP A 353 19.89 -6.42 7.59
CA ASP A 353 19.65 -6.86 8.98
C ASP A 353 18.34 -7.66 9.07
N ASP A 354 18.12 -8.65 8.19
CA ASP A 354 16.93 -9.53 8.22
C ASP A 354 15.58 -8.76 8.23
N PHE A 355 15.48 -7.61 7.55
CA PHE A 355 14.26 -6.76 7.55
C PHE A 355 13.85 -6.25 8.95
N THR A 356 14.80 -6.08 9.86
CA THR A 356 14.53 -5.46 11.16
C THR A 356 14.41 -3.94 11.05
N PHE A 357 13.54 -3.39 11.89
CA PHE A 357 13.38 -1.96 12.07
C PHE A 357 14.62 -1.34 12.74
N ASP A 358 15.12 -0.23 12.17
CA ASP A 358 16.24 0.55 12.71
C ASP A 358 15.71 1.84 13.38
N PRO A 359 15.73 1.93 14.73
CA PRO A 359 15.23 3.12 15.44
C PRO A 359 16.04 4.38 15.14
N GLN A 360 17.33 4.27 14.85
CA GLN A 360 18.20 5.43 14.61
C GLN A 360 17.88 6.05 13.26
N LYS A 361 17.80 5.25 12.20
CA LYS A 361 17.38 5.74 10.87
C LYS A 361 15.97 6.29 10.87
N TYR A 362 15.08 5.70 11.68
CA TYR A 362 13.74 6.24 11.85
C TYR A 362 13.78 7.61 12.53
N ALA A 363 14.64 7.80 13.54
CA ALA A 363 14.84 9.08 14.21
C ALA A 363 15.36 10.12 13.21
N ASP A 364 16.40 9.78 12.44
CA ASP A 364 17.00 10.68 11.45
C ASP A 364 16.01 11.06 10.34
N TYR A 365 15.18 10.12 9.88
CA TYR A 365 14.14 10.39 8.88
C TYR A 365 12.98 11.24 9.44
N SER A 366 12.73 11.17 10.75
CA SER A 366 11.63 11.89 11.42
C SER A 366 12.04 13.26 12.00
N HIS A 367 13.33 13.53 12.21
CA HIS A 367 13.84 14.73 12.91
C HIS A 367 14.09 15.96 12.03
N VAL A 368 13.46 16.08 10.87
CA VAL A 368 13.59 17.27 10.03
C VAL A 368 12.51 18.30 10.40
N GLY A 369 12.74 19.10 11.45
CA GLY A 369 12.05 20.40 11.60
C GLY A 369 11.25 20.71 12.88
N PHE A 370 11.81 20.51 14.08
CA PHE A 370 11.35 21.26 15.27
C PHE A 370 12.55 21.84 16.02
N ILE A 371 12.95 23.05 15.64
CA ILE A 371 13.82 23.91 16.45
C ILE A 371 12.95 24.48 17.56
N LEU A 372 12.99 23.86 18.73
CA LEU A 372 12.46 24.45 19.97
C LEU A 372 13.42 24.11 21.10
N PHE A 373 14.63 24.68 21.00
CA PHE A 373 15.54 24.79 22.13
C PHE A 373 15.22 26.10 22.84
N ALA A 374 14.37 26.05 23.87
CA ALA A 374 14.40 26.94 25.04
C ALA A 374 13.17 26.70 25.95
N LEU A 375 13.14 25.58 26.66
CA LEU A 375 12.49 25.47 27.98
C LEU A 375 13.02 24.19 28.66
N PRO A 376 13.61 24.27 29.86
CA PRO A 376 13.96 23.09 30.62
C PRO A 376 12.69 22.58 31.29
N LEU A 377 11.89 21.81 30.56
CA LEU A 377 10.88 20.95 31.16
C LEU A 377 11.34 19.50 31.04
N THR A 378 11.42 18.87 32.20
CA THR A 378 11.59 17.43 32.43
C THR A 378 10.45 16.65 31.76
N SER A 379 10.62 16.36 30.48
CA SER A 379 9.95 15.28 29.73
C SER A 379 10.64 15.21 28.36
N THR A 380 11.87 14.71 28.38
CA THR A 380 12.60 14.22 27.22
C THR A 380 11.77 13.21 26.44
N GLU A 381 11.96 13.21 25.12
CA GLU A 381 11.38 12.36 24.07
C GLU A 381 10.13 12.93 23.34
N LEU A 382 10.37 13.92 22.46
CA LEU A 382 9.43 14.28 21.40
C LEU A 382 9.48 13.18 20.32
N PHE A 383 8.72 12.10 20.54
CA PHE A 383 8.77 10.88 19.74
C PHE A 383 8.31 11.03 18.28
N LEU A 384 9.02 10.27 17.44
CA LEU A 384 8.98 10.10 15.98
C LEU A 384 7.58 9.82 15.40
N GLN A 385 7.24 10.39 14.24
CA GLN A 385 5.84 10.43 13.78
C GLN A 385 5.63 9.98 12.33
N ILE A 386 5.02 8.79 12.18
CA ILE A 386 4.22 8.43 11.00
C ILE A 386 2.88 9.14 11.14
N TYR A 387 2.44 9.87 10.12
CA TYR A 387 1.13 10.52 10.10
C TYR A 387 0.13 9.75 9.24
N LEU A 388 -1.10 9.70 9.75
CA LEU A 388 -2.21 8.94 9.18
C LEU A 388 -3.36 9.88 8.79
N PRO A 389 -3.95 9.72 7.60
CA PRO A 389 -5.23 10.34 7.26
C PRO A 389 -6.29 10.07 8.32
N VAL A 390 -7.16 11.04 8.59
CA VAL A 390 -8.16 10.95 9.68
C VAL A 390 -9.07 9.73 9.54
N THR A 391 -9.50 9.41 8.33
CA THR A 391 -10.36 8.25 8.05
C THR A 391 -9.62 6.94 8.26
N TYR A 392 -8.32 6.90 7.93
CA TYR A 392 -7.49 5.73 8.16
C TYR A 392 -7.21 5.53 9.66
N ALA A 393 -6.82 6.60 10.36
CA ALA A 393 -6.60 6.64 11.80
C ALA A 393 -7.85 6.18 12.59
N LEU A 394 -9.01 6.75 12.26
CA LEU A 394 -10.26 6.46 12.96
C LEU A 394 -10.80 5.07 12.64
N ASN A 395 -10.92 4.72 11.35
CA ASN A 395 -11.65 3.53 10.94
C ASN A 395 -10.81 2.26 11.04
N THR A 396 -9.56 2.28 10.56
CA THR A 396 -8.72 1.07 10.62
C THR A 396 -8.17 0.83 12.01
N PHE A 397 -7.96 1.87 12.84
CA PHE A 397 -7.41 1.68 14.19
C PHE A 397 -8.46 1.86 15.29
N GLY A 398 -9.00 3.06 15.49
CA GLY A 398 -9.94 3.34 16.58
C GLY A 398 -11.17 2.43 16.57
N LEU A 399 -11.92 2.40 15.47
CA LEU A 399 -13.13 1.60 15.35
C LEU A 399 -12.87 0.09 15.38
N SER A 400 -11.73 -0.38 14.87
CA SER A 400 -11.31 -1.78 15.03
C SER A 400 -11.16 -2.17 16.50
N PHE A 401 -10.55 -1.32 17.35
CA PHE A 401 -10.42 -1.57 18.79
C PHE A 401 -11.77 -1.62 19.51
N ALA A 402 -12.66 -0.69 19.16
CA ALA A 402 -14.01 -0.69 19.69
C ALA A 402 -14.79 -1.93 19.25
N THR A 403 -14.60 -2.38 18.01
CA THR A 403 -15.31 -3.55 17.49
C THR A 403 -14.93 -4.82 18.24
N ILE A 404 -13.64 -5.06 18.48
CA ILE A 404 -13.14 -6.26 19.18
C ILE A 404 -13.73 -6.38 20.59
N SER A 405 -13.62 -5.31 21.37
CA SER A 405 -14.18 -5.27 22.73
C SER A 405 -15.70 -5.38 22.71
N SER A 406 -16.37 -4.70 21.77
CA SER A 406 -17.83 -4.77 21.63
C SER A 406 -18.33 -6.16 21.25
N LEU A 407 -17.57 -6.91 20.46
CA LEU A 407 -17.98 -8.23 19.96
C LEU A 407 -18.14 -9.22 21.12
N PHE A 408 -17.19 -9.30 22.04
CA PHE A 408 -17.28 -10.20 23.19
C PHE A 408 -18.34 -9.75 24.19
N VAL A 409 -18.42 -8.46 24.48
CA VAL A 409 -19.43 -7.94 25.42
C VAL A 409 -20.84 -8.15 24.85
N TRP A 410 -21.05 -7.87 23.56
CA TRP A 410 -22.30 -8.14 22.86
C TRP A 410 -22.65 -9.63 22.89
N LEU A 411 -21.70 -10.51 22.54
CA LEU A 411 -21.92 -11.95 22.54
C LEU A 411 -22.32 -12.45 23.95
N PHE A 412 -21.65 -11.96 24.99
CA PHE A 412 -21.95 -12.31 26.37
C PHE A 412 -23.32 -11.79 26.84
N LEU A 413 -23.65 -10.54 26.53
CA LEU A 413 -24.92 -9.95 26.96
C LEU A 413 -26.12 -10.52 26.21
N GLU A 414 -25.98 -10.74 24.91
CA GLU A 414 -27.10 -11.07 24.04
C GLU A 414 -27.25 -12.55 23.76
N LYS A 415 -26.13 -13.28 23.61
CA LYS A 415 -26.12 -14.64 23.07
C LYS A 415 -25.63 -15.71 24.04
N ARG A 416 -25.29 -15.36 25.29
CA ARG A 416 -24.79 -16.34 26.28
C ARG A 416 -25.70 -17.56 26.47
N GLN A 417 -27.02 -17.39 26.51
CA GLN A 417 -27.93 -18.50 26.78
C GLN A 417 -27.97 -19.48 25.60
N GLU A 418 -28.10 -18.94 24.39
CA GLU A 418 -28.05 -19.71 23.13
C GLU A 418 -26.68 -20.41 22.98
N LEU A 419 -25.58 -19.71 23.26
CA LEU A 419 -24.23 -20.24 23.12
C LEU A 419 -23.93 -21.32 24.18
N VAL A 420 -24.35 -21.13 25.43
CA VAL A 420 -24.18 -22.14 26.50
C VAL A 420 -25.00 -23.40 26.18
N GLN A 421 -26.24 -23.25 25.69
CA GLN A 421 -27.07 -24.40 25.30
C GLN A 421 -26.45 -25.16 24.13
N THR A 422 -26.05 -24.45 23.08
CA THR A 422 -25.42 -25.06 21.89
C THR A 422 -24.09 -25.72 22.25
N PHE A 423 -23.29 -25.11 23.13
CA PHE A 423 -22.04 -25.67 23.62
C PHE A 423 -22.25 -26.91 24.49
N ARG A 424 -23.27 -26.91 25.37
CA ARG A 424 -23.65 -28.10 26.16
C ARG A 424 -24.05 -29.26 25.26
N ASN A 425 -24.88 -28.98 24.26
CA ASN A 425 -25.33 -29.98 23.29
C ASN A 425 -24.15 -30.52 22.47
N ALA A 426 -23.24 -29.65 22.04
CA ALA A 426 -22.02 -30.06 21.32
C ALA A 426 -21.09 -30.94 22.20
N LEU A 427 -20.92 -30.59 23.47
CA LEU A 427 -20.09 -31.36 24.41
C LEU A 427 -20.70 -32.73 24.74
N GLN A 428 -22.03 -32.80 24.88
CA GLN A 428 -22.76 -34.05 25.10
C GLN A 428 -22.71 -34.96 23.87
N SER A 429 -22.76 -34.39 22.66
CA SER A 429 -22.56 -35.10 21.41
C SER A 429 -21.13 -35.66 21.30
N MET A 430 -20.11 -34.88 21.67
CA MET A 430 -18.71 -35.36 21.72
C MET A 430 -18.48 -36.50 22.71
N LYS A 431 -19.15 -36.49 23.86
CA LYS A 431 -19.01 -37.55 24.89
C LYS A 431 -19.78 -38.83 24.55
N GLY A 432 -20.47 -38.91 23.42
CA GLY A 432 -21.20 -40.11 22.98
C GLY A 432 -22.40 -40.48 23.87
N THR A 433 -22.81 -39.61 24.79
CA THR A 433 -23.89 -39.85 25.77
C THR A 433 -25.29 -39.50 25.25
N ASP A 434 -25.39 -39.09 23.98
CA ASP A 434 -26.62 -38.54 23.41
C ASP A 434 -27.56 -39.64 22.85
N LYS A 435 -28.56 -40.03 23.64
CA LYS A 435 -29.69 -40.87 23.21
C LYS A 435 -30.85 -40.05 22.60
N GLY A 436 -30.76 -38.71 22.55
CA GLY A 436 -31.86 -37.79 22.18
C GLY A 436 -31.73 -37.08 20.83
N SER A 437 -30.53 -36.99 20.24
CA SER A 437 -30.25 -36.23 18.99
C SER A 437 -30.92 -36.77 17.71
N ALA A 438 -31.53 -37.96 17.72
CA ALA A 438 -32.16 -38.53 16.53
C ALA A 438 -33.38 -37.72 16.02
N ARG A 439 -34.00 -36.87 16.86
CA ARG A 439 -35.26 -36.18 16.52
C ARG A 439 -35.12 -34.85 15.78
N ASP A 440 -33.91 -34.28 15.62
CA ASP A 440 -33.77 -32.93 15.04
C ASP A 440 -32.56 -32.71 14.12
N LYS A 441 -32.10 -33.76 13.43
CA LYS A 441 -31.07 -33.65 12.39
C LYS A 441 -31.64 -32.91 11.17
N LEU A 442 -30.98 -31.84 10.72
CA LEU A 442 -31.30 -31.11 9.48
C LEU A 442 -31.19 -31.99 8.22
N GLN A 443 -30.34 -33.01 8.26
CA GLN A 443 -30.13 -33.97 7.18
C GLN A 443 -30.13 -35.40 7.75
N PRO A 444 -31.30 -35.97 8.10
CA PRO A 444 -31.38 -37.26 8.79
C PRO A 444 -30.92 -38.44 7.92
N ASN A 445 -31.04 -38.29 6.60
CA ASN A 445 -30.79 -39.35 5.61
C ASN A 445 -29.32 -39.44 5.16
N TYR A 446 -28.45 -38.54 5.63
CA TYR A 446 -27.02 -38.58 5.32
C TYR A 446 -26.17 -38.83 6.56
N GLU A 447 -25.11 -39.62 6.38
CA GLU A 447 -24.13 -39.80 7.44
C GLU A 447 -23.29 -38.52 7.62
N PRO A 448 -23.17 -38.01 8.86
CA PRO A 448 -22.35 -36.86 9.13
C PRO A 448 -20.87 -37.19 8.95
N VAL A 449 -20.06 -36.16 8.72
CA VAL A 449 -18.59 -36.27 8.74
C VAL A 449 -18.13 -36.42 10.19
N PRO A 450 -17.31 -37.41 10.55
CA PRO A 450 -16.76 -37.48 11.90
C PRO A 450 -15.92 -36.25 12.26
N GLN A 451 -16.01 -35.74 13.49
CA GLN A 451 -15.23 -34.56 13.90
C GLN A 451 -13.72 -34.79 13.81
N TRP A 452 -13.26 -36.03 13.97
CA TRP A 452 -11.83 -36.36 13.90
C TRP A 452 -11.21 -36.11 12.51
N TRP A 453 -11.99 -36.13 11.43
CA TRP A 453 -11.47 -35.76 10.09
C TRP A 453 -10.96 -34.31 10.08
N TYR A 454 -11.71 -33.41 10.70
CA TYR A 454 -11.32 -32.01 10.84
C TYR A 454 -10.21 -31.81 11.87
N MET A 455 -10.13 -32.63 12.93
CA MET A 455 -8.99 -32.61 13.85
C MET A 455 -7.69 -33.02 13.15
N VAL A 456 -7.73 -34.07 12.32
CA VAL A 456 -6.57 -34.48 11.52
C VAL A 456 -6.18 -33.37 10.54
N ALA A 457 -7.13 -32.73 9.86
CA ALA A 457 -6.86 -31.60 9.00
C ALA A 457 -6.20 -30.42 9.76
N ALA A 458 -6.65 -30.13 11.00
CA ALA A 458 -6.03 -29.11 11.85
C ALA A 458 -4.59 -29.47 12.25
N LEU A 459 -4.32 -30.72 12.60
CA LEU A 459 -2.99 -31.20 12.95
C LEU A 459 -2.04 -31.19 11.75
N VAL A 460 -2.52 -31.58 10.57
CA VAL A 460 -1.76 -31.46 9.32
C VAL A 460 -1.46 -30.00 9.00
N ALA A 461 -2.44 -29.10 9.14
CA ALA A 461 -2.23 -27.66 8.94
C ALA A 461 -1.20 -27.10 9.93
N LEU A 462 -1.23 -27.54 11.20
CA LEU A 462 -0.24 -27.17 12.20
C LEU A 462 1.17 -27.65 11.80
N GLY A 463 1.30 -28.92 11.39
CA GLY A 463 2.57 -29.48 10.94
C GLY A 463 3.15 -28.76 9.73
N ILE A 464 2.33 -28.49 8.71
CA ILE A 464 2.72 -27.68 7.54
C ILE A 464 3.13 -26.28 7.99
N GLY A 465 2.38 -25.64 8.89
CA GLY A 465 2.69 -24.31 9.40
C GLY A 465 4.02 -24.24 10.13
N ILE A 466 4.24 -25.12 11.10
CA ILE A 466 5.51 -25.20 11.83
C ILE A 466 6.67 -25.41 10.86
N PHE A 467 6.57 -26.36 9.93
CA PHE A 467 7.61 -26.58 8.93
C PHE A 467 7.84 -25.34 8.07
N THR A 468 6.78 -24.72 7.54
CA THR A 468 6.89 -23.58 6.61
C THR A 468 7.51 -22.35 7.26
N TYR A 469 7.11 -22.01 8.48
CA TYR A 469 7.57 -20.78 9.11
C TYR A 469 8.90 -20.95 9.86
N GLU A 470 9.26 -22.18 10.28
CA GLU A 470 10.56 -22.46 10.90
C GLU A 470 11.67 -22.75 9.88
N PHE A 471 11.35 -23.38 8.75
CA PHE A 471 12.34 -23.73 7.72
C PHE A 471 12.75 -22.52 6.86
N TYR A 472 11.79 -21.65 6.50
CA TYR A 472 12.05 -20.48 5.65
C TYR A 472 12.40 -19.24 6.48
N PRO A 473 13.20 -18.30 5.96
CA PRO A 473 13.65 -17.11 6.69
C PRO A 473 12.56 -16.02 6.74
N VAL A 474 11.48 -16.28 7.47
CA VAL A 474 10.30 -15.39 7.56
C VAL A 474 10.00 -14.92 8.99
N GLN A 475 10.98 -15.09 9.90
CA GLN A 475 11.02 -14.60 11.29
C GLN A 475 9.97 -15.14 12.27
N LEU A 476 8.90 -15.79 11.79
CA LEU A 476 7.86 -16.38 12.64
C LEU A 476 8.28 -17.78 13.11
N ARG A 477 8.55 -17.94 14.40
CA ARG A 477 8.89 -19.23 15.01
C ARG A 477 7.67 -20.13 15.21
N TRP A 478 7.89 -21.43 15.40
CA TRP A 478 6.86 -22.45 15.62
C TRP A 478 5.80 -22.09 16.68
N TYR A 479 6.21 -21.50 17.81
CA TYR A 479 5.28 -21.12 18.88
C TYR A 479 4.34 -19.98 18.45
N GLY A 480 4.78 -19.13 17.52
CA GLY A 480 3.97 -18.06 16.96
C GLY A 480 2.84 -18.59 16.06
N VAL A 481 3.10 -19.70 15.36
CA VAL A 481 2.08 -20.40 14.57
C VAL A 481 0.97 -20.95 15.47
N ILE A 482 1.35 -21.66 16.54
CA ILE A 482 0.40 -22.19 17.53
C ILE A 482 -0.42 -21.05 18.13
N PHE A 483 0.24 -19.98 18.55
CA PHE A 483 -0.43 -18.83 19.16
C PHE A 483 -1.41 -18.16 18.18
N ALA A 484 -1.02 -17.94 16.93
CA ALA A 484 -1.91 -17.39 15.90
C ALA A 484 -3.12 -18.28 15.64
N MET A 485 -2.94 -19.61 15.59
CA MET A 485 -4.03 -20.56 15.44
C MET A 485 -5.01 -20.54 16.62
N VAL A 486 -4.50 -20.38 17.84
CA VAL A 486 -5.33 -20.21 19.05
C VAL A 486 -6.15 -18.92 18.96
N VAL A 487 -5.52 -17.79 18.61
CA VAL A 487 -6.21 -16.50 18.42
C VAL A 487 -7.33 -16.65 17.38
N SER A 488 -7.04 -17.24 16.22
CA SER A 488 -8.05 -17.50 15.19
C SER A 488 -9.23 -18.32 15.72
N SER A 489 -8.93 -19.39 16.46
CA SER A 489 -9.94 -20.31 17.00
C SER A 489 -10.88 -19.64 18.01
N VAL A 490 -10.34 -18.78 18.88
CA VAL A 490 -11.12 -18.04 19.88
C VAL A 490 -12.08 -17.05 19.23
N PHE A 491 -11.61 -16.33 18.21
CA PHE A 491 -12.42 -15.31 17.53
C PHE A 491 -13.37 -15.88 16.47
N PHE A 492 -13.15 -17.12 16.02
CA PHE A 492 -13.94 -17.72 14.96
C PHE A 492 -15.43 -17.73 15.24
N VAL A 493 -15.84 -18.29 16.40
CA VAL A 493 -17.26 -18.44 16.74
C VAL A 493 -17.98 -17.08 16.84
N PRO A 494 -17.46 -16.08 17.59
CA PRO A 494 -18.07 -14.74 17.61
C PRO A 494 -18.21 -14.10 16.22
N LEU A 495 -17.16 -14.17 15.40
CA LEU A 495 -17.16 -13.60 14.05
C LEU A 495 -18.16 -14.32 13.15
N ALA A 496 -18.24 -15.65 13.26
CA ALA A 496 -19.12 -16.46 12.44
C ALA A 496 -20.60 -16.25 12.79
N TRP A 497 -20.93 -15.97 14.04
CA TRP A 497 -22.29 -15.60 14.46
C TRP A 497 -22.76 -14.27 13.86
N VAL A 498 -21.92 -13.24 13.91
CA VAL A 498 -22.23 -11.96 13.27
C VAL A 498 -22.32 -12.13 11.76
N TYR A 499 -21.38 -12.86 11.16
CA TYR A 499 -21.37 -13.05 9.72
C TYR A 499 -22.54 -13.88 9.21
N ALA A 500 -22.91 -14.97 9.91
CA ALA A 500 -24.08 -15.75 9.59
C ALA A 500 -25.33 -14.86 9.58
N THR A 501 -25.58 -14.08 10.62
CA THR A 501 -26.82 -13.30 10.73
C THR A 501 -26.88 -12.04 9.86
N SER A 502 -25.75 -11.36 9.64
CA SER A 502 -25.70 -10.06 8.96
C SER A 502 -25.14 -10.10 7.54
N ASN A 503 -24.40 -11.16 7.18
CA ASN A 503 -23.57 -11.23 5.98
C ASN A 503 -22.53 -10.09 5.86
N ILE A 504 -22.14 -9.47 6.97
CA ILE A 504 -21.05 -8.48 7.07
C ILE A 504 -19.87 -9.09 7.82
N LYS A 505 -18.66 -8.96 7.26
CA LYS A 505 -17.43 -9.49 7.85
C LYS A 505 -16.80 -8.44 8.77
N ILE A 506 -16.70 -8.78 10.06
CA ILE A 506 -15.92 -8.00 11.02
C ILE A 506 -14.44 -8.38 10.90
N GLN A 507 -13.55 -7.39 10.90
CA GLN A 507 -12.11 -7.61 10.81
C GLN A 507 -11.45 -7.65 12.20
N ILE A 508 -10.47 -8.54 12.36
CA ILE A 508 -9.58 -8.63 13.55
C ILE A 508 -8.10 -8.56 13.12
N ASP A 509 -7.87 -8.07 11.91
CA ASP A 509 -6.57 -7.91 11.27
C ASP A 509 -5.61 -7.10 12.14
N VAL A 510 -6.04 -5.92 12.59
CA VAL A 510 -5.24 -5.01 13.42
C VAL A 510 -4.94 -5.62 14.77
N PHE A 511 -5.87 -6.39 15.34
CA PHE A 511 -5.64 -7.11 16.61
C PHE A 511 -4.50 -8.12 16.49
N CYS A 512 -4.52 -8.94 15.42
CA CYS A 512 -3.46 -9.92 15.17
C CYS A 512 -2.10 -9.21 14.99
N ARG A 513 -2.08 -8.07 14.29
CA ARG A 513 -0.87 -7.28 14.06
C ARG A 513 -0.36 -6.60 15.34
N ILE A 514 -1.23 -6.14 16.22
CA ILE A 514 -0.83 -5.58 17.53
C ILE A 514 -0.22 -6.65 18.43
N ILE A 515 -0.88 -7.81 18.54
CA ILE A 515 -0.33 -8.94 19.30
C ILE A 515 1.05 -9.31 18.78
N ALA A 516 1.18 -9.49 17.46
CA ALA A 516 2.45 -9.82 16.87
C ALA A 516 3.51 -8.72 17.06
N GLY A 517 3.12 -7.45 17.01
CA GLY A 517 4.00 -6.32 17.26
C GLY A 517 4.51 -6.23 18.70
N TYR A 518 3.72 -6.67 19.70
CA TYR A 518 4.18 -6.77 21.09
C TYR A 518 5.11 -7.97 21.32
N VAL A 519 4.87 -9.09 20.64
CA VAL A 519 5.64 -10.34 20.82
C VAL A 519 6.93 -10.34 20.01
N TRP A 520 6.91 -9.84 18.78
CA TRP A 520 8.04 -9.76 17.87
C TRP A 520 8.27 -8.31 17.42
N GLU A 521 8.55 -7.45 18.39
CA GLU A 521 8.80 -6.03 18.16
C GLU A 521 9.97 -5.82 17.16
N GLY A 522 9.76 -4.95 16.16
CA GLY A 522 10.73 -4.66 15.12
C GLY A 522 10.90 -5.73 14.04
N LYS A 523 10.17 -6.86 14.11
CA LYS A 523 10.23 -7.96 13.14
C LYS A 523 8.99 -7.99 12.25
N VAL A 524 9.13 -7.39 11.08
CA VAL A 524 8.00 -7.12 10.20
C VAL A 524 7.46 -8.39 9.52
N LEU A 525 8.35 -9.33 9.16
CA LEU A 525 7.93 -10.58 8.52
C LEU A 525 7.16 -11.48 9.50
N ALA A 526 7.59 -11.53 10.77
CA ALA A 526 6.87 -12.25 11.81
C ALA A 526 5.44 -11.68 11.99
N ASN A 527 5.29 -10.36 11.91
CA ASN A 527 3.99 -9.69 11.98
C ASN A 527 3.06 -10.09 10.83
N ILE A 528 3.56 -10.08 9.59
CA ILE A 528 2.79 -10.42 8.38
C ILE A 528 2.30 -11.88 8.45
N TRP A 529 3.18 -12.81 8.83
CA TRP A 529 2.83 -14.22 8.84
C TRP A 529 1.95 -14.61 10.03
N PHE A 530 2.12 -13.96 11.20
CA PHE A 530 1.18 -14.11 12.31
C PHE A 530 -0.23 -13.64 11.91
N PHE A 531 -0.32 -12.51 11.20
CA PHE A 531 -1.57 -12.02 10.62
C PHE A 531 -2.18 -13.02 9.62
N ASN A 532 -1.38 -13.61 8.74
CA ASN A 532 -1.85 -14.63 7.79
C ASN A 532 -2.43 -15.86 8.51
N VAL A 533 -1.70 -16.41 9.49
CA VAL A 533 -2.15 -17.59 10.23
C VAL A 533 -3.37 -17.28 11.09
N GLY A 534 -3.39 -16.14 11.78
CA GLY A 534 -4.45 -15.76 12.72
C GLY A 534 -5.73 -15.26 12.05
N TYR A 535 -5.64 -14.20 11.25
CA TYR A 535 -6.80 -13.54 10.68
C TYR A 535 -7.29 -14.21 9.39
N ILE A 536 -6.40 -14.42 8.42
CA ILE A 536 -6.80 -14.90 7.08
C ILE A 536 -7.38 -16.31 7.17
N SER A 537 -6.78 -17.21 7.96
CA SER A 537 -7.34 -18.54 8.20
C SER A 537 -8.77 -18.50 8.78
N GLY A 538 -9.03 -17.55 9.68
CA GLY A 538 -10.36 -17.33 10.26
C GLY A 538 -11.38 -16.91 9.20
N ILE A 539 -11.04 -15.93 8.35
CA ILE A 539 -11.90 -15.49 7.23
C ILE A 539 -12.14 -16.62 6.23
N LYS A 540 -11.13 -17.43 5.93
CA LYS A 540 -11.27 -18.63 5.10
C LYS A 540 -12.24 -19.63 5.73
N GLY A 541 -12.13 -19.85 7.05
CA GLY A 541 -13.08 -20.66 7.79
C GLY A 541 -14.52 -20.15 7.73
N LEU A 542 -14.74 -18.83 7.71
CA LEU A 542 -16.10 -18.27 7.59
C LEU A 542 -16.75 -18.66 6.26
N ALA A 543 -15.99 -18.65 5.17
CA ALA A 543 -16.50 -19.08 3.87
C ALA A 543 -16.71 -20.60 3.80
N PHE A 544 -15.84 -21.41 4.41
CA PHE A 544 -16.07 -22.85 4.51
C PHE A 544 -17.34 -23.15 5.33
N ALA A 545 -17.59 -22.42 6.42
CA ALA A 545 -18.83 -22.55 7.19
C ALA A 545 -20.07 -22.18 6.37
N GLN A 546 -19.96 -21.14 5.54
CA GLN A 546 -20.98 -20.74 4.57
C GLN A 546 -21.27 -21.85 3.55
N ASP A 547 -20.24 -22.52 3.02
CA ASP A 547 -20.39 -23.67 2.12
C ASP A 547 -21.00 -24.90 2.81
N LEU A 548 -20.63 -25.16 4.06
CA LEU A 548 -21.25 -26.23 4.85
C LEU A 548 -22.76 -25.97 5.02
N LYS A 549 -23.17 -24.72 5.27
CA LYS A 549 -24.58 -24.34 5.35
C LYS A 549 -25.28 -24.47 4.00
N LEU A 550 -24.63 -24.06 2.92
CA LEU A 550 -25.14 -24.24 1.56
C LEU A 550 -25.38 -25.72 1.22
N GLY A 551 -24.49 -26.61 1.67
CA GLY A 551 -24.67 -28.05 1.56
C GLY A 551 -25.97 -28.53 2.20
N ILE A 552 -26.33 -27.98 3.37
CA ILE A 552 -27.61 -28.27 4.04
C ILE A 552 -28.78 -27.74 3.22
N TYR A 553 -28.73 -26.49 2.74
CA TYR A 553 -29.82 -25.87 1.95
C TYR A 553 -30.10 -26.60 0.63
N CYS A 554 -29.09 -27.21 0.03
CA CYS A 554 -29.19 -27.91 -1.27
C CYS A 554 -29.25 -29.44 -1.16
N GLY A 555 -29.35 -30.01 0.05
CA GLY A 555 -29.43 -31.47 0.22
C GLY A 555 -28.17 -32.22 -0.23
N ILE A 556 -26.99 -31.60 -0.13
CA ILE A 556 -25.72 -32.22 -0.50
C ILE A 556 -25.25 -33.14 0.64
N PRO A 557 -24.83 -34.38 0.34
CA PRO A 557 -24.28 -35.28 1.35
C PRO A 557 -23.01 -34.67 2.01
N PRO A 558 -22.92 -34.58 3.35
CA PRO A 558 -21.80 -33.95 4.04
C PRO A 558 -20.43 -34.53 3.71
N ARG A 559 -20.33 -35.86 3.54
CA ARG A 559 -19.06 -36.53 3.18
C ARG A 559 -18.60 -36.20 1.77
N SER A 560 -19.53 -36.10 0.82
CA SER A 560 -19.22 -35.66 -0.55
C SER A 560 -18.70 -34.22 -0.55
N LEU A 561 -19.36 -33.35 0.24
CA LEU A 561 -18.96 -31.97 0.40
C LEU A 561 -17.54 -31.83 0.96
N PHE A 562 -17.20 -32.62 1.99
CA PHE A 562 -15.85 -32.65 2.57
C PHE A 562 -14.76 -32.95 1.52
N VAL A 563 -14.96 -33.98 0.69
CA VAL A 563 -13.98 -34.38 -0.32
C VAL A 563 -13.84 -33.31 -1.40
N VAL A 564 -14.95 -32.71 -1.85
CA VAL A 564 -14.93 -31.63 -2.84
C VAL A 564 -14.18 -30.41 -2.31
N GLN A 565 -14.40 -30.02 -1.06
CA GLN A 565 -13.67 -28.92 -0.44
C GLN A 565 -12.17 -29.21 -0.30
N LEU A 566 -11.80 -30.44 0.05
CA LEU A 566 -10.39 -30.86 0.18
C LEU A 566 -9.65 -30.86 -1.16
N VAL A 567 -10.29 -31.27 -2.24
CA VAL A 567 -9.66 -31.19 -3.58
C VAL A 567 -9.58 -29.73 -4.02
N GLY A 568 -10.64 -28.95 -3.80
CA GLY A 568 -10.66 -27.55 -4.21
C GLY A 568 -9.64 -26.68 -3.49
N LEU A 569 -9.32 -26.95 -2.22
CA LEU A 569 -8.24 -26.21 -1.54
C LEU A 569 -6.86 -26.48 -2.14
N VAL A 570 -6.60 -27.70 -2.64
CA VAL A 570 -5.32 -28.04 -3.28
C VAL A 570 -5.23 -27.36 -4.65
N ILE A 571 -6.26 -27.55 -5.48
CA ILE A 571 -6.32 -26.97 -6.83
C ILE A 571 -6.33 -25.45 -6.79
N GLY A 572 -7.10 -24.84 -5.89
CA GLY A 572 -7.15 -23.40 -5.71
C GLY A 572 -5.81 -22.82 -5.26
N THR A 573 -5.10 -23.50 -4.36
CA THR A 573 -3.75 -23.10 -3.93
C THR A 573 -2.77 -23.09 -5.10
N LEU A 574 -2.78 -24.17 -5.91
CA LEU A 574 -1.93 -24.27 -7.09
C LEU A 574 -2.24 -23.17 -8.12
N GLY A 575 -3.52 -22.94 -8.42
CA GLY A 575 -3.94 -21.92 -9.38
C GLY A 575 -3.55 -20.50 -8.95
N GLN A 576 -3.75 -20.16 -7.68
CA GLN A 576 -3.37 -18.87 -7.11
C GLN A 576 -1.87 -18.62 -7.19
N VAL A 577 -1.05 -19.53 -6.65
CA VAL A 577 0.40 -19.34 -6.60
C VAL A 577 0.98 -19.28 -8.01
N SER A 578 0.44 -20.08 -8.94
CA SER A 578 0.87 -20.06 -10.33
C SER A 578 0.63 -18.72 -11.01
N VAL A 579 -0.59 -18.18 -10.90
CA VAL A 579 -0.92 -16.91 -11.54
C VAL A 579 -0.27 -15.72 -10.84
N LEU A 580 -0.10 -15.76 -9.52
CA LEU A 580 0.63 -14.72 -8.81
C LEU A 580 2.09 -14.64 -9.26
N ASN A 581 2.77 -15.78 -9.35
CA ASN A 581 4.15 -15.83 -9.83
C ASN A 581 4.28 -15.37 -11.27
N TRP A 582 3.34 -15.80 -12.13
CA TRP A 582 3.29 -15.35 -13.50
C TRP A 582 3.08 -13.84 -13.59
N ALA A 583 2.12 -13.28 -12.86
CA ALA A 583 1.81 -11.85 -12.86
C ALA A 583 3.00 -11.00 -12.38
N LEU A 584 3.61 -11.38 -11.25
CA LEU A 584 4.78 -10.68 -10.70
C LEU A 584 6.05 -10.82 -11.54
N GLY A 585 6.14 -11.84 -12.39
CA GLY A 585 7.27 -12.08 -13.28
C GLY A 585 7.14 -11.47 -14.68
N ASN A 586 5.91 -11.32 -15.19
CA ASN A 586 5.66 -10.93 -16.59
C ASN A 586 5.02 -9.54 -16.75
N ILE A 587 4.43 -8.96 -15.70
CA ILE A 587 3.84 -7.62 -15.77
C ILE A 587 4.90 -6.60 -15.28
N PRO A 588 5.43 -5.73 -16.16
CA PRO A 588 6.43 -4.75 -15.76
C PRO A 588 5.81 -3.70 -14.81
N ASN A 589 6.60 -3.23 -13.84
CA ASN A 589 6.19 -2.19 -12.89
C ASN A 589 4.91 -2.49 -12.09
N ILE A 590 4.58 -3.77 -11.88
CA ILE A 590 3.40 -4.17 -11.11
C ILE A 590 3.43 -3.56 -9.69
N CYS A 591 2.26 -3.13 -9.20
CA CYS A 591 2.08 -2.40 -7.94
C CYS A 591 2.68 -0.97 -7.89
N ASN A 592 3.29 -0.47 -8.97
CA ASN A 592 3.71 0.92 -9.07
C ASN A 592 2.54 1.81 -9.50
N ALA A 593 2.08 2.70 -8.62
CA ALA A 593 0.90 3.52 -8.88
C ALA A 593 1.03 4.51 -10.06
N LYS A 594 2.26 4.82 -10.51
CA LYS A 594 2.53 5.77 -11.61
C LYS A 594 2.85 5.06 -12.93
N LEU A 595 3.61 3.95 -12.86
CA LEU A 595 4.18 3.27 -14.03
C LEU A 595 3.48 1.96 -14.40
N ALA A 596 2.60 1.42 -13.54
CA ALA A 596 1.96 0.14 -13.81
C ALA A 596 1.01 0.23 -15.02
N PRO A 597 1.16 -0.66 -16.03
CA PRO A 597 0.21 -0.74 -17.13
C PRO A 597 -1.16 -1.19 -16.61
N ASN A 598 -2.24 -0.82 -17.33
CA ASN A 598 -3.59 -1.36 -17.13
C ASN A 598 -4.18 -1.25 -15.70
N GLY A 599 -3.61 -0.40 -14.84
CA GLY A 599 -4.11 -0.14 -13.48
C GLY A 599 -3.68 -1.15 -12.40
N PHE A 600 -2.61 -1.92 -12.62
CA PHE A 600 -2.06 -2.86 -11.63
C PHE A 600 -1.34 -2.16 -10.45
N THR A 601 -2.09 -1.48 -9.60
CA THR A 601 -1.55 -0.65 -8.49
C THR A 601 -1.52 -1.33 -7.12
N CYS A 602 -2.03 -2.57 -7.01
CA CYS A 602 -2.07 -3.41 -5.81
C CYS A 602 -2.62 -2.69 -4.55
N PRO A 603 -3.89 -2.23 -4.60
CA PRO A 603 -4.46 -1.34 -3.58
C PRO A 603 -4.54 -1.99 -2.20
N PHE A 604 -4.98 -3.27 -2.11
CA PHE A 604 -5.11 -3.99 -0.85
C PHE A 604 -3.75 -4.39 -0.26
N SER A 605 -2.85 -4.92 -1.08
CA SER A 605 -1.47 -5.23 -0.66
C SER A 605 -0.75 -4.00 -0.11
N ARG A 606 -1.00 -2.82 -0.70
CA ARG A 606 -0.45 -1.55 -0.20
C ARG A 606 -1.02 -1.13 1.16
N THR A 607 -2.32 -1.29 1.38
CA THR A 607 -2.92 -1.05 2.70
C THR A 607 -2.29 -1.98 3.74
N HIS A 608 -2.20 -3.28 3.45
CA HIS A 608 -1.61 -4.26 4.35
C HIS A 608 -0.13 -3.99 4.64
N PHE A 609 0.65 -3.60 3.62
CA PHE A 609 2.03 -3.14 3.76
C PHE A 609 2.15 -1.95 4.72
N ASN A 610 1.31 -0.94 4.53
CA ASN A 610 1.32 0.24 5.40
C ASN A 610 0.94 -0.13 6.84
N THR A 611 -0.01 -1.06 7.03
CA THR A 611 -0.39 -1.54 8.36
C THR A 611 0.73 -2.40 9.01
N SER A 612 1.51 -3.19 8.25
CA SER A 612 2.64 -3.97 8.81
C SER A 612 3.79 -3.06 9.19
N MET A 613 3.96 -1.94 8.50
CA MET A 613 4.97 -0.96 8.90
C MET A 613 4.66 -0.33 10.26
N VAL A 614 3.39 0.04 10.50
CA VAL A 614 2.97 0.61 11.79
C VAL A 614 3.11 -0.41 12.92
N TRP A 615 2.62 -1.64 12.77
CA TRP A 615 2.57 -2.60 13.88
C TRP A 615 3.74 -3.58 13.96
N GLY A 616 4.33 -3.93 12.82
CA GLY A 616 5.46 -4.84 12.75
C GLY A 616 6.79 -4.11 12.90
N ALA A 617 6.98 -2.98 12.21
CA ALA A 617 8.24 -2.25 12.24
C ALA A 617 8.35 -1.33 13.46
N LEU A 618 7.47 -0.32 13.54
CA LEU A 618 7.51 0.64 14.65
C LEU A 618 7.15 -0.01 15.99
N GLY A 619 6.09 -0.83 15.96
CA GLY A 619 5.62 -1.59 17.11
C GLY A 619 4.61 -0.81 17.99
N PRO A 620 3.71 -1.50 18.71
CA PRO A 620 2.67 -0.84 19.49
C PRO A 620 3.19 -0.03 20.68
N ARG A 621 4.32 -0.44 21.27
CA ARG A 621 4.90 0.22 22.45
C ARG A 621 5.25 1.67 22.15
N ARG A 622 5.97 1.91 21.05
CA ARG A 622 6.34 3.25 20.58
C ARG A 622 5.14 4.05 20.07
N PHE A 623 4.21 3.38 19.38
CA PHE A 623 3.06 4.06 18.78
C PHE A 623 2.04 4.60 19.81
N PHE A 624 2.00 4.01 21.03
CA PHE A 624 1.07 4.39 22.09
C PHE A 624 1.73 4.78 23.43
N GLU A 625 3.02 5.12 23.40
CA GLU A 625 3.77 5.59 24.56
C GLU A 625 3.16 6.88 25.17
N GLU A 626 3.55 7.22 26.40
CA GLU A 626 3.10 8.46 27.03
C GLU A 626 3.52 9.67 26.19
N GLY A 627 2.56 10.53 25.85
CA GLY A 627 2.79 11.65 24.93
C GLY A 627 2.63 11.34 23.43
N ALA A 628 2.44 10.07 23.02
CA ALA A 628 2.29 9.72 21.61
C ALA A 628 0.98 10.23 20.98
N LEU A 629 1.06 10.70 19.72
CA LEU A 629 -0.04 11.36 18.98
C LEU A 629 -1.34 10.55 18.93
N TYR A 630 -1.22 9.23 18.71
CA TYR A 630 -2.35 8.33 18.49
C TYR A 630 -2.77 7.55 19.74
N ARG A 631 -2.11 7.73 20.89
CA ARG A 631 -2.48 7.10 22.17
C ARG A 631 -3.97 7.24 22.53
N PRO A 632 -4.65 8.37 22.29
CA PRO A 632 -6.08 8.50 22.58
C PRO A 632 -6.97 7.47 21.87
N LEU A 633 -6.52 6.87 20.76
CA LEU A 633 -7.28 5.82 20.07
C LEU A 633 -7.51 4.58 20.96
N LEU A 634 -6.66 4.33 21.98
CA LEU A 634 -6.87 3.23 22.92
C LEU A 634 -8.17 3.36 23.72
N TRP A 635 -8.72 4.57 23.90
CA TRP A 635 -10.02 4.77 24.55
C TRP A 635 -11.18 4.10 23.79
N PHE A 636 -10.99 3.78 22.50
CA PHE A 636 -11.98 3.04 21.74
C PHE A 636 -12.19 1.61 22.28
N PHE A 637 -11.21 0.98 22.95
CA PHE A 637 -11.46 -0.28 23.66
C PHE A 637 -12.51 -0.12 24.75
N LEU A 638 -12.44 0.98 25.51
CA LEU A 638 -13.42 1.27 26.55
C LEU A 638 -14.78 1.62 25.93
N LEU A 639 -14.79 2.45 24.88
CA LEU A 639 -16.01 2.77 24.14
C LEU A 639 -16.70 1.50 23.63
N GLY A 640 -15.94 0.59 23.03
CA GLY A 640 -16.43 -0.69 22.52
C GLY A 640 -16.95 -1.61 23.61
N ALA A 641 -16.34 -1.62 24.80
CA ALA A 641 -16.83 -2.40 25.94
C ALA A 641 -18.11 -1.81 26.56
N LEU A 642 -18.21 -0.49 26.67
CA LEU A 642 -19.33 0.18 27.35
C LEU A 642 -20.56 0.36 26.47
N LEU A 643 -20.40 0.60 25.17
CA LEU A 643 -21.51 0.90 24.28
C LEU A 643 -22.54 -0.26 24.18
N PRO A 644 -22.15 -1.55 24.06
CA PRO A 644 -23.08 -2.67 24.12
C PRO A 644 -23.82 -2.76 25.45
N VAL A 645 -23.15 -2.48 26.58
CA VAL A 645 -23.79 -2.46 27.91
C VAL A 645 -24.85 -1.37 27.97
N ALA A 646 -24.52 -0.15 27.50
CA ALA A 646 -25.43 0.97 27.47
C ALA A 646 -26.67 0.65 26.62
N VAL A 647 -26.48 0.14 25.39
CA VAL A 647 -27.58 -0.25 24.50
C VAL A 647 -28.40 -1.41 25.10
N TYR A 648 -27.76 -2.37 25.75
CA TYR A 648 -28.43 -3.48 26.41
C TYR A 648 -29.31 -3.00 27.57
N ILE A 649 -28.82 -2.09 28.42
CA ILE A 649 -29.62 -1.50 29.50
C ILE A 649 -30.77 -0.68 28.93
N LEU A 650 -30.50 0.13 27.90
CA LEU A 650 -31.49 1.00 27.28
C LEU A 650 -32.66 0.19 26.70
N ARG A 651 -32.35 -0.92 26.02
CA ARG A 651 -33.38 -1.79 25.40
C ARG A 651 -34.10 -2.71 26.39
N THR A 652 -33.46 -3.15 27.47
CA THR A 652 -34.04 -4.14 28.39
C THR A 652 -34.69 -3.52 29.63
N LYS A 653 -34.09 -2.46 30.18
CA LYS A 653 -34.56 -1.83 31.43
C LYS A 653 -35.27 -0.50 31.18
N ALA A 654 -34.72 0.39 30.36
CA ALA A 654 -35.28 1.74 30.20
C ALA A 654 -36.48 1.78 29.24
N PHE A 655 -36.37 1.14 28.07
CA PHE A 655 -37.38 1.21 27.01
C PHE A 655 -37.72 -0.16 26.38
N PRO A 656 -38.21 -1.15 27.15
CA PRO A 656 -38.50 -2.50 26.65
C PRO A 656 -39.62 -2.54 25.59
N GLN A 657 -40.50 -1.55 25.58
CA GLN A 657 -41.63 -1.43 24.65
C GLN A 657 -41.19 -1.01 23.22
N VAL A 658 -39.98 -0.47 23.07
CA VAL A 658 -39.54 0.14 21.80
C VAL A 658 -38.88 -0.91 20.90
N ASN A 659 -39.64 -1.42 19.92
CA ASN A 659 -39.22 -2.54 19.07
C ASN A 659 -38.03 -2.23 18.13
N TRP A 660 -37.75 -0.97 17.79
CA TRP A 660 -36.61 -0.66 16.91
C TRP A 660 -35.26 -0.71 17.64
N LEU A 661 -35.23 -0.49 18.96
CA LEU A 661 -34.00 -0.62 19.77
C LEU A 661 -33.47 -2.07 19.77
N LYS A 662 -34.35 -3.06 19.59
CA LYS A 662 -33.97 -4.48 19.46
C LYS A 662 -33.20 -4.78 18.16
N LYS A 663 -33.20 -3.85 17.18
CA LYS A 663 -32.50 -4.00 15.89
C LYS A 663 -31.13 -3.31 15.86
N ILE A 664 -30.75 -2.61 16.93
CA ILE A 664 -29.41 -2.02 17.05
C ILE A 664 -28.40 -3.12 17.32
N HIS A 665 -27.33 -3.14 16.54
CA HIS A 665 -26.26 -4.13 16.63
C HIS A 665 -24.91 -3.43 16.75
N VAL A 666 -24.45 -3.25 17.99
CA VAL A 666 -23.27 -2.42 18.30
C VAL A 666 -22.00 -2.87 17.58
N PRO A 667 -21.65 -4.17 17.49
CA PRO A 667 -20.48 -4.59 16.72
C PRO A 667 -20.52 -4.23 15.23
N LEU A 668 -21.71 -4.14 14.62
CA LEU A 668 -21.85 -3.72 13.22
C LEU A 668 -21.82 -2.19 13.09
N PHE A 669 -22.32 -1.48 14.10
CA PHE A 669 -22.22 -0.03 14.15
C PHE A 669 -20.76 0.44 14.30
N LEU A 670 -19.93 -0.31 15.02
CA LEU A 670 -18.51 0.02 15.18
C LEU A 670 -17.65 -0.56 14.05
N GLY A 671 -17.88 -1.83 13.68
CA GLY A 671 -17.06 -2.56 12.73
C GLY A 671 -17.72 -2.83 11.40
N GLY A 672 -18.70 -2.02 11.01
CA GLY A 672 -19.40 -2.18 9.73
C GLY A 672 -18.62 -1.62 8.55
N LEU A 673 -17.68 -0.69 8.79
CA LEU A 673 -17.04 0.14 7.77
C LEU A 673 -15.63 -0.32 7.36
N ASN A 674 -15.25 -1.57 7.65
CA ASN A 674 -13.86 -2.02 7.62
C ASN A 674 -13.17 -2.04 6.22
N TYR A 675 -13.88 -1.70 5.14
CA TYR A 675 -13.30 -1.54 3.80
C TYR A 675 -12.82 -0.11 3.49
N ILE A 676 -13.04 0.87 4.39
CA ILE A 676 -12.54 2.24 4.22
C ILE A 676 -11.18 2.36 4.95
N PRO A 677 -10.07 2.69 4.26
CA PRO A 677 -9.83 2.69 2.81
C PRO A 677 -9.53 1.27 2.26
N PRO A 678 -9.61 1.00 0.93
CA PRO A 678 -9.75 1.96 -0.18
C PRO A 678 -11.18 2.31 -0.60
N ALA A 679 -12.22 1.69 -0.02
CA ALA A 679 -13.61 2.10 -0.28
C ALA A 679 -13.87 3.51 0.26
N SER A 680 -14.87 4.21 -0.27
CA SER A 680 -15.32 5.52 0.25
C SER A 680 -16.79 5.51 0.65
N GLY A 681 -17.28 6.65 1.14
CA GLY A 681 -18.70 6.81 1.48
C GLY A 681 -19.65 6.59 0.30
N VAL A 682 -19.18 6.76 -0.95
CA VAL A 682 -20.00 6.41 -2.13
C VAL A 682 -20.29 4.91 -2.17
N ASN A 683 -19.28 4.05 -1.94
CA ASN A 683 -19.48 2.60 -1.98
C ASN A 683 -20.50 2.16 -0.92
N TYR A 684 -20.30 2.58 0.34
CA TYR A 684 -21.21 2.24 1.44
C TYR A 684 -22.58 2.90 1.31
N GLY A 685 -22.61 4.16 0.88
CA GLY A 685 -23.82 4.93 0.68
C GLY A 685 -24.70 4.33 -0.41
N SER A 686 -24.14 4.09 -1.60
CA SER A 686 -24.89 3.47 -2.71
C SER A 686 -25.32 2.05 -2.37
N TRP A 687 -24.47 1.26 -1.69
CA TRP A 687 -24.82 -0.05 -1.16
C TRP A 687 -26.04 0.03 -0.23
N ALA A 688 -26.04 0.98 0.72
CA ALA A 688 -27.15 1.15 1.65
C ALA A 688 -28.43 1.63 0.94
N VAL A 689 -28.34 2.60 0.05
CA VAL A 689 -29.50 3.09 -0.73
C VAL A 689 -30.14 1.96 -1.51
N PHE A 690 -29.35 1.21 -2.29
CA PHE A 690 -29.87 0.11 -3.11
C PHE A 690 -30.51 -0.98 -2.23
N GLY A 691 -29.84 -1.36 -1.15
CA GLY A 691 -30.34 -2.36 -0.21
C GLY A 691 -31.64 -1.93 0.50
N LEU A 692 -31.79 -0.65 0.86
CA LEU A 692 -33.01 -0.14 1.48
C LEU A 692 -34.16 0.01 0.47
N VAL A 693 -33.87 0.41 -0.77
CA VAL A 693 -34.89 0.48 -1.83
C VAL A 693 -35.52 -0.91 -2.04
N PHE A 694 -34.71 -1.95 -2.21
CA PHE A 694 -35.23 -3.30 -2.43
C PHE A 694 -35.74 -3.96 -1.14
N GLY A 695 -35.02 -3.78 -0.03
CA GLY A 695 -35.33 -4.40 1.27
C GLY A 695 -36.51 -3.77 2.01
N VAL A 696 -36.84 -2.50 1.75
CA VAL A 696 -37.96 -1.78 2.40
C VAL A 696 -39.04 -1.41 1.38
N LEU A 697 -38.72 -0.59 0.38
CA LEU A 697 -39.74 -0.02 -0.52
C LEU A 697 -40.36 -1.08 -1.43
N VAL A 698 -39.53 -1.85 -2.13
CA VAL A 698 -40.00 -2.92 -3.04
C VAL A 698 -40.61 -4.06 -2.24
N LYS A 699 -39.98 -4.49 -1.14
CA LYS A 699 -40.53 -5.52 -0.26
C LYS A 699 -41.92 -5.15 0.30
N LYS A 700 -42.14 -3.89 0.68
CA LYS A 700 -43.44 -3.40 1.18
C LYS A 700 -44.49 -3.22 0.09
N ARG A 701 -44.13 -2.64 -1.07
CA ARG A 701 -45.09 -2.33 -2.15
C ARG A 701 -45.39 -3.53 -3.06
N LYS A 702 -44.42 -4.43 -3.26
CA LYS A 702 -44.48 -5.57 -4.20
C LYS A 702 -43.84 -6.81 -3.57
N SER A 703 -44.36 -7.23 -2.42
CA SER A 703 -43.85 -8.40 -1.65
C SER A 703 -43.76 -9.68 -2.48
N GLY A 704 -44.76 -9.95 -3.34
CA GLY A 704 -44.75 -11.12 -4.24
C GLY A 704 -43.63 -11.08 -5.28
N TRP A 705 -43.28 -9.89 -5.78
CA TRP A 705 -42.13 -9.71 -6.69
C TRP A 705 -40.82 -9.93 -5.94
N TRP A 706 -40.69 -9.33 -4.75
CA TRP A 706 -39.49 -9.44 -3.91
C TRP A 706 -39.19 -10.90 -3.55
N ARG A 707 -40.19 -11.65 -3.05
CA ARG A 707 -40.06 -13.07 -2.70
C ARG A 707 -39.63 -13.94 -3.89
N ARG A 708 -40.01 -13.57 -5.11
CA ARG A 708 -39.73 -14.39 -6.29
C ARG A 708 -38.41 -14.05 -6.97
N PHE A 709 -38.05 -12.77 -7.03
CA PHE A 709 -37.01 -12.26 -7.93
C PHE A 709 -35.86 -11.53 -7.25
N ASN A 710 -35.94 -11.13 -5.98
CA ASN A 710 -34.88 -10.33 -5.34
C ASN A 710 -33.50 -11.02 -5.34
N PHE A 711 -33.44 -12.29 -4.89
CA PHE A 711 -32.20 -13.06 -4.87
C PHE A 711 -31.72 -13.48 -6.27
N VAL A 712 -32.67 -13.67 -7.19
CA VAL A 712 -32.37 -13.93 -8.61
C VAL A 712 -31.77 -12.69 -9.28
N LEU A 713 -32.28 -11.49 -8.96
CA LEU A 713 -31.75 -10.22 -9.45
C LEU A 713 -30.32 -10.02 -8.95
N SER A 714 -30.06 -10.25 -7.65
CA SER A 714 -28.70 -10.21 -7.11
C SER A 714 -27.74 -11.07 -7.91
N SER A 715 -28.12 -12.33 -8.12
CA SER A 715 -27.28 -13.28 -8.86
C SER A 715 -27.10 -12.84 -10.31
N ALA A 716 -28.14 -12.32 -10.96
CA ALA A 716 -28.06 -11.87 -12.34
C ALA A 716 -27.08 -10.70 -12.50
N LEU A 717 -27.13 -9.70 -11.61
CA LEU A 717 -26.22 -8.53 -11.62
C LEU A 717 -24.78 -8.92 -11.27
N ASP A 718 -24.58 -9.82 -10.31
CA ASP A 718 -23.25 -10.32 -9.95
C ASP A 718 -22.64 -11.16 -11.08
N CYS A 719 -23.43 -11.98 -11.77
CA CYS A 719 -22.98 -12.79 -12.91
C CYS A 719 -22.62 -11.93 -14.11
N SER A 720 -23.47 -10.98 -14.47
CA SER A 720 -23.31 -10.15 -15.67
C SER A 720 -22.07 -9.28 -15.60
N VAL A 721 -21.87 -8.59 -14.48
CA VAL A 721 -20.71 -7.72 -14.24
C VAL A 721 -19.41 -8.53 -14.23
N ALA A 722 -19.41 -9.69 -13.58
CA ALA A 722 -18.24 -10.55 -13.54
C ALA A 722 -17.82 -11.02 -14.95
N ILE A 723 -18.76 -11.46 -15.78
CA ILE A 723 -18.47 -11.92 -17.14
C ILE A 723 -18.13 -10.75 -18.06
N ALA A 724 -18.86 -9.64 -17.99
CA ALA A 724 -18.58 -8.44 -18.78
C ALA A 724 -17.20 -7.86 -18.45
N GLY A 725 -16.82 -7.81 -17.16
CA GLY A 725 -15.50 -7.36 -16.74
C GLY A 725 -14.36 -8.22 -17.27
N VAL A 726 -14.54 -9.54 -17.34
CA VAL A 726 -13.56 -10.44 -17.99
C VAL A 726 -13.42 -10.13 -19.47
N VAL A 727 -14.54 -9.96 -20.18
CA VAL A 727 -14.52 -9.65 -21.62
C VAL A 727 -13.88 -8.29 -21.87
N ILE A 728 -14.27 -7.24 -21.15
CA ILE A 728 -13.72 -5.89 -21.28
C ILE A 728 -12.21 -5.90 -20.98
N PHE A 729 -11.78 -6.59 -19.92
CA PHE A 729 -10.37 -6.66 -19.56
C PHE A 729 -9.53 -7.31 -20.66
N PHE A 730 -9.85 -8.55 -21.07
CA PHE A 730 -9.01 -9.27 -22.03
C PHE A 730 -9.15 -8.76 -23.47
N ALA A 731 -10.36 -8.36 -23.88
CA ALA A 731 -10.59 -7.94 -25.26
C ALA A 731 -10.19 -6.48 -25.51
N ILE A 732 -10.22 -5.61 -24.50
CA ILE A 732 -10.03 -4.16 -24.67
C ILE A 732 -8.79 -3.63 -23.96
N PHE A 733 -8.70 -3.80 -22.63
CA PHE A 733 -7.59 -3.22 -21.87
C PHE A 733 -6.28 -3.99 -22.11
N TYR A 734 -6.32 -5.32 -22.07
CA TYR A 734 -5.13 -6.15 -22.26
C TYR A 734 -4.61 -6.13 -23.70
N SER A 735 -5.50 -5.97 -24.68
CA SER A 735 -5.13 -5.86 -26.10
C SER A 735 -4.56 -4.50 -26.50
N GLY A 736 -4.59 -3.50 -25.61
CA GLY A 736 -4.20 -2.11 -25.91
C GLY A 736 -5.24 -1.33 -26.71
N ALA A 737 -6.40 -1.92 -27.05
CA ALA A 737 -7.45 -1.25 -27.81
C ALA A 737 -8.03 -0.02 -27.09
N ALA A 738 -7.90 0.06 -25.76
CA ALA A 738 -8.32 1.21 -24.97
C ALA A 738 -7.43 2.46 -25.12
N ASP A 739 -6.17 2.32 -25.56
CA ASP A 739 -5.16 3.40 -25.47
C ASP A 739 -5.52 4.62 -26.32
N ASN A 740 -6.22 4.40 -27.43
CA ASN A 740 -6.67 5.46 -28.34
C ASN A 740 -8.12 5.92 -28.08
N PHE A 741 -8.82 5.35 -27.10
CA PHE A 741 -10.21 5.69 -26.80
C PHE A 741 -10.30 6.73 -25.67
N SER A 742 -10.44 8.01 -26.02
CA SER A 742 -10.60 9.08 -25.04
C SER A 742 -11.66 10.11 -25.44
N TRP A 743 -12.51 10.49 -24.48
CA TRP A 743 -13.49 11.57 -24.61
C TRP A 743 -13.85 12.12 -23.23
N TRP A 744 -14.80 13.06 -23.14
CA TRP A 744 -15.17 13.70 -21.87
C TRP A 744 -15.50 12.69 -20.76
N GLY A 745 -16.29 11.66 -21.05
CA GLY A 745 -16.69 10.65 -20.07
C GLY A 745 -15.55 9.76 -19.53
N THR A 746 -14.46 9.60 -20.29
CA THR A 746 -13.26 8.86 -19.83
C THR A 746 -12.24 9.74 -19.11
N ASN A 747 -12.42 11.06 -19.12
CA ASN A 747 -11.46 12.00 -18.55
C ASN A 747 -12.01 12.82 -17.38
N VAL A 748 -13.32 13.14 -17.35
CA VAL A 748 -13.90 14.05 -16.37
C VAL A 748 -13.73 13.58 -14.91
N TYR A 749 -13.88 12.28 -14.63
CA TYR A 749 -13.67 11.74 -13.28
C TYR A 749 -12.21 11.75 -12.82
N LYS A 750 -11.25 11.88 -13.74
CA LYS A 750 -9.82 11.98 -13.42
C LYS A 750 -9.45 13.38 -12.90
N ILE A 751 -10.22 14.41 -13.30
CA ILE A 751 -10.01 15.82 -12.91
C ILE A 751 -10.30 16.03 -11.42
N SER A 752 -11.22 15.25 -10.82
CA SER A 752 -11.51 15.26 -9.38
C SER A 752 -10.35 14.74 -8.50
N ARG A 753 -9.18 14.38 -9.08
CA ARG A 753 -7.97 14.08 -8.31
C ARG A 753 -7.26 15.39 -7.96
N TYR A 754 -7.71 16.05 -6.91
CA TYR A 754 -6.92 17.10 -6.28
C TYR A 754 -5.56 16.52 -5.83
N LYS A 755 -4.47 16.88 -6.51
CA LYS A 755 -3.12 16.87 -5.92
C LYS A 755 -3.07 18.06 -4.96
N PRO A 756 -2.53 17.92 -3.73
CA PRO A 756 -2.28 19.08 -2.89
C PRO A 756 -1.24 19.95 -3.60
N THR A 757 -1.70 20.96 -4.33
CA THR A 757 -0.85 22.04 -4.83
C THR A 757 -0.84 23.13 -3.78
N GLY A 758 0.30 23.30 -3.08
CA GLY A 758 0.80 24.51 -2.41
C GLY A 758 -0.08 25.26 -1.40
N THR A 759 -1.32 24.85 -1.18
CA THR A 759 -2.29 25.58 -0.34
C THR A 759 -2.31 25.10 1.10
N ALA A 760 -1.87 23.86 1.36
CA ALA A 760 -1.50 23.40 2.71
C ALA A 760 -0.27 24.16 3.25
N GLU A 761 0.71 24.47 2.40
CA GLU A 761 1.84 25.36 2.74
C GLU A 761 1.38 26.79 3.04
N ARG A 762 0.40 27.32 2.29
CA ARG A 762 -0.17 28.65 2.57
C ARG A 762 -0.92 28.69 3.90
N ARG A 763 -1.71 27.67 4.25
CA ARG A 763 -2.42 27.61 5.54
C ARG A 763 -1.47 27.40 6.73
N ALA A 764 -0.39 26.63 6.54
CA ALA A 764 0.70 26.51 7.52
C ALA A 764 1.41 27.86 7.73
N ARG A 765 1.69 28.63 6.66
CA ARG A 765 2.27 29.98 6.77
C ARG A 765 1.34 31.01 7.40
N THR A 766 0.01 30.91 7.20
CA THR A 766 -0.94 31.90 7.74
C THR A 766 -1.25 31.66 9.23
N THR A 767 -1.02 30.46 9.76
CA THR A 767 -1.24 30.14 11.19
C THR A 767 -0.08 30.60 12.07
N ASN A 768 1.13 30.75 11.51
CA ASN A 768 2.26 31.42 12.17
C ASN A 768 1.98 32.90 12.48
N THR A 769 0.95 33.52 11.88
CA THR A 769 0.57 34.91 12.16
C THR A 769 -0.56 35.03 13.20
N PHE A 770 -1.32 33.95 13.47
CA PHE A 770 -2.43 33.97 14.46
C PHE A 770 -2.03 33.42 15.84
N LEU A 771 -0.94 32.64 15.94
CA LEU A 771 -0.37 32.23 17.22
C LEU A 771 0.47 33.34 17.88
N ALA A 772 1.01 34.27 17.09
CA ALA A 772 1.74 35.43 17.60
C ALA A 772 0.84 36.49 18.28
N SER A 773 -0.45 36.56 17.95
CA SER A 773 -1.37 37.59 18.50
C SER A 773 -2.09 37.17 19.77
N ARG A 774 -2.08 35.87 20.13
CA ARG A 774 -2.77 35.34 21.32
C ARG A 774 -1.86 35.17 22.55
N GLU A 775 -0.55 35.28 22.37
CA GLU A 775 0.43 35.25 23.47
C GLU A 775 0.66 36.63 24.12
N LEU A 776 0.40 37.73 23.39
CA LEU A 776 0.54 39.11 23.89
C LEU A 776 -0.51 39.51 24.95
N THR A 777 -1.57 38.72 25.17
CA THR A 777 -2.61 39.02 26.17
C THR A 777 -2.49 38.21 27.47
N SER A 778 -1.51 37.30 27.59
CA SER A 778 -1.35 36.43 28.77
C SER A 778 -0.23 36.86 29.74
N GLN A 779 0.69 37.73 29.30
CA GLN A 779 1.82 38.20 30.11
C GLN A 779 1.49 39.28 31.16
N GLN A 780 0.25 39.78 31.23
CA GLN A 780 -0.16 40.75 32.27
C GLN A 780 -0.75 40.13 33.54
N LEU A 781 -0.90 38.79 33.63
CA LEU A 781 -1.65 38.15 34.73
C LEU A 781 -0.81 37.37 35.76
N HIS A 782 0.52 37.29 35.62
CA HIS A 782 1.38 36.52 36.54
C HIS A 782 2.40 37.36 37.32
N ALA A 783 2.02 38.57 37.74
CA ALA A 783 2.72 39.32 38.78
C ALA A 783 2.02 39.15 40.14
N LYS A 784 2.32 38.04 40.87
CA LYS A 784 2.19 37.92 42.34
C LYS A 784 2.49 36.49 42.79
N ARG A 785 3.69 36.24 43.33
CA ARG A 785 3.92 35.51 44.61
C ARG A 785 5.42 35.48 44.94
N ARG A 786 5.70 35.69 46.23
CA ARG A 786 7.03 35.88 46.86
C ARG A 786 7.75 34.54 47.12
N PRO A 787 9.08 34.56 47.38
CA PRO A 787 9.95 33.37 47.42
C PRO A 787 10.23 32.85 48.83
N PHE A 788 10.67 31.59 48.95
CA PHE A 788 11.25 31.03 50.17
C PHE A 788 12.53 30.22 49.87
N HIS A 789 13.64 30.75 50.42
CA HIS A 789 14.82 30.12 51.04
C HIS A 789 15.73 29.06 50.38
N ARG A 790 17.02 29.49 50.28
CA ARG A 790 18.28 28.94 50.86
C ARG A 790 18.99 27.71 50.25
N SER A 791 20.14 28.04 49.63
CA SER A 791 21.55 27.75 50.00
C SER A 791 22.13 26.33 50.04
N PHE A 792 23.44 26.31 49.70
CA PHE A 792 24.49 25.26 49.77
C PHE A 792 24.59 24.34 48.54
N CYS A 793 25.75 24.01 47.96
CA CYS A 793 27.15 24.23 48.34
C CYS A 793 28.05 24.18 47.09
N SER A 794 29.20 24.84 47.17
CA SER A 794 30.32 24.78 46.23
C SER A 794 31.22 23.58 46.53
N LEU A 795 32.06 23.17 45.56
CA LEU A 795 33.51 22.90 45.68
C LEU A 795 34.03 21.63 44.95
N TYR A 796 35.01 21.87 44.07
CA TYR A 796 36.27 21.14 43.81
C TYR A 796 36.40 19.99 42.77
N LEU A 797 37.11 20.39 41.70
CA LEU A 797 38.22 19.78 40.96
C LEU A 797 39.07 18.66 41.60
N MET A 798 39.61 17.84 40.67
CA MET A 798 41.00 17.36 40.51
C MET A 798 41.32 15.85 40.64
N ALA A 799 42.15 15.40 39.68
CA ALA A 799 43.27 14.45 39.77
C ALA A 799 43.16 13.05 39.10
N ASP A 800 43.84 12.97 37.94
CA ASP A 800 45.04 12.15 37.66
C ASP A 800 45.05 10.72 37.09
N LYS A 801 46.08 10.58 36.24
CA LYS A 801 46.63 9.47 35.43
C LYS A 801 47.24 8.32 36.25
N PHE A 802 47.46 7.16 35.61
CA PHE A 802 48.70 6.32 35.58
C PHE A 802 48.42 5.08 34.66
N SER A 803 49.17 4.85 33.55
CA SER A 803 50.35 3.94 33.39
C SER A 803 49.96 2.45 33.14
N GLN A 804 50.58 1.58 32.32
CA GLN A 804 51.80 1.56 31.50
C GLN A 804 51.75 0.37 30.49
N SER A 805 52.69 0.43 29.55
CA SER A 805 53.14 -0.44 28.44
C SER A 805 53.41 -1.94 28.67
N GLN A 806 53.32 -2.75 27.60
CA GLN A 806 54.39 -3.66 27.14
C GLN A 806 54.40 -3.82 25.60
N LEU A 807 55.61 -3.82 25.04
CA LEU A 807 55.97 -4.09 23.64
C LEU A 807 56.10 -5.60 23.40
N ASP A 808 55.70 -6.08 22.21
CA ASP A 808 56.58 -6.97 21.44
C ASP A 808 56.26 -6.99 19.94
N THR A 809 57.34 -7.23 19.19
CA THR A 809 57.62 -6.93 17.78
C THR A 809 56.94 -7.79 16.70
N GLY A 810 56.68 -7.19 15.53
CA GLY A 810 56.28 -7.89 14.29
C GLY A 810 55.89 -6.92 13.17
N PHE A 811 56.84 -6.64 12.26
CA PHE A 811 56.66 -5.79 11.08
C PHE A 811 55.81 -6.52 10.03
N GLU A 812 54.59 -6.03 9.74
CA GLU A 812 53.90 -6.27 8.47
C GLU A 812 52.88 -5.14 8.21
N ALA A 813 52.85 -4.68 6.95
CA ALA A 813 52.29 -3.44 6.43
C ALA A 813 50.97 -2.95 7.10
N SER A 814 51.07 -1.90 7.91
CA SER A 814 49.93 -1.20 8.49
C SER A 814 49.29 -0.23 7.50
N SER A 815 48.02 -0.49 7.20
CA SER A 815 47.04 0.45 6.66
C SER A 815 47.09 1.81 7.39
N PRO A 816 46.91 2.96 6.72
CA PRO A 816 46.79 4.22 7.42
C PRO A 816 45.54 4.20 8.31
N SER A 817 45.78 4.47 9.58
CA SER A 817 44.83 4.67 10.66
C SER A 817 43.50 5.32 10.25
N THR A 818 42.40 4.61 10.51
CA THR A 818 41.04 5.15 10.65
C THR A 818 40.99 6.10 11.84
N ALA A 819 41.39 7.36 11.63
CA ALA A 819 40.95 8.47 12.47
C ALA A 819 39.55 8.88 12.00
N THR A 820 38.66 9.12 12.96
CA THR A 820 37.27 9.59 12.81
C THR A 820 37.17 10.90 12.01
N VAL A 821 36.93 10.82 10.70
CA VAL A 821 36.62 11.95 9.79
C VAL A 821 35.13 11.89 9.36
N VAL A 822 34.24 11.46 10.26
CA VAL A 822 32.84 11.14 9.89
C VAL A 822 31.83 12.24 10.27
N ASP A 823 32.21 13.22 11.10
CA ASP A 823 31.28 14.25 11.57
C ASP A 823 31.24 15.47 10.65
N SER A 824 30.37 15.45 9.63
CA SER A 824 30.08 16.60 8.76
C SER A 824 29.65 17.86 9.53
N GLU A 825 30.11 19.03 9.12
CA GLU A 825 29.74 20.32 9.74
C GLU A 825 28.28 20.69 9.38
N LYS A 826 27.43 20.98 10.37
CA LYS A 826 26.02 21.38 10.13
C LYS A 826 25.85 22.89 10.18
N LYS A 827 25.42 23.50 9.06
CA LYS A 827 25.09 24.93 8.94
C LYS A 827 23.84 25.12 8.09
N PHE A 828 22.99 26.10 8.41
CA PHE A 828 21.77 26.41 7.64
C PHE A 828 20.83 25.22 7.40
N GLY A 829 20.82 24.22 8.29
CA GLY A 829 20.04 22.98 8.13
C GLY A 829 20.60 22.00 7.08
N ARG A 830 21.79 22.25 6.54
CA ARG A 830 22.51 21.41 5.57
C ARG A 830 23.81 20.87 6.20
N THR A 831 24.36 19.79 5.65
CA THR A 831 25.70 19.31 6.05
C THR A 831 26.76 19.75 5.06
N TYR A 832 27.96 20.02 5.55
CA TYR A 832 29.15 20.41 4.80
C TYR A 832 30.32 19.52 5.22
N HIS A 833 31.37 19.47 4.41
CA HIS A 833 32.57 18.68 4.69
C HIS A 833 33.28 19.13 5.98
N ALA A 834 33.76 18.16 6.76
CA ALA A 834 34.49 18.41 8.00
C ALA A 834 36.01 18.40 7.82
N TYR A 835 36.51 17.54 6.92
CA TYR A 835 37.90 17.54 6.51
C TYR A 835 38.22 18.83 5.76
N LYS A 836 39.13 19.67 6.28
CA LYS A 836 39.40 21.04 5.79
C LYS A 836 38.14 21.92 5.76
N ALA A 837 37.32 21.86 6.81
CA ALA A 837 36.06 22.61 6.94
C ALA A 837 36.17 24.08 6.47
N GLY A 838 35.24 24.49 5.61
CA GLY A 838 35.16 25.85 5.08
C GLY A 838 35.94 26.11 3.78
N SER A 839 36.70 25.14 3.26
CA SER A 839 37.41 25.22 1.98
C SER A 839 36.50 25.25 0.74
N TYR A 840 35.34 24.58 0.81
CA TYR A 840 34.29 24.53 -0.21
C TYR A 840 33.00 25.12 0.37
N ALA A 841 32.12 25.66 -0.47
CA ALA A 841 30.97 26.45 -0.01
C ALA A 841 29.62 25.75 -0.17
N PHE A 842 29.60 24.56 -0.78
CA PHE A 842 28.38 23.83 -1.10
C PHE A 842 28.20 22.61 -0.18
N PRO A 843 26.96 22.21 0.09
CA PRO A 843 26.66 21.12 1.03
C PRO A 843 27.12 19.75 0.51
N ASN A 844 27.06 18.73 1.36
CA ASN A 844 27.36 17.34 1.02
C ASN A 844 26.30 16.34 1.51
N ASP A 845 25.12 16.83 1.90
CA ASP A 845 23.99 16.01 2.34
C ASP A 845 23.35 15.21 1.20
N ALA A 846 22.46 14.28 1.55
CA ALA A 846 21.80 13.40 0.59
C ALA A 846 21.03 14.14 -0.52
N ALA A 847 20.44 15.31 -0.21
CA ALA A 847 19.76 16.12 -1.23
C ALA A 847 20.76 16.67 -2.25
N GLU A 848 21.94 17.09 -1.80
CA GLU A 848 23.01 17.51 -2.70
C GLU A 848 23.58 16.34 -3.51
N GLN A 849 23.74 15.16 -2.90
CA GLN A 849 24.21 13.96 -3.61
C GLN A 849 23.25 13.54 -4.74
N GLU A 850 21.93 13.56 -4.50
CA GLU A 850 20.93 13.30 -5.54
C GLU A 850 21.01 14.34 -6.68
N ARG A 851 21.23 15.62 -6.34
CA ARG A 851 21.43 16.69 -7.31
C ARG A 851 22.71 16.48 -8.15
N LEU A 852 23.83 16.08 -7.53
CA LEU A 852 25.10 15.80 -8.21
C LEU A 852 24.96 14.67 -9.24
N VAL A 853 24.26 13.57 -8.91
CA VAL A 853 23.96 12.49 -9.86
C VAL A 853 23.18 13.03 -11.07
N SER A 854 22.17 13.88 -10.83
CA SER A 854 21.38 14.49 -11.91
C SER A 854 22.21 15.40 -12.83
N ILE A 855 23.30 16.04 -12.33
CA ILE A 855 24.20 16.81 -13.19
C ILE A 855 24.93 15.88 -14.16
N GLY A 856 25.44 14.75 -13.67
CA GLY A 856 26.14 13.76 -14.50
C GLY A 856 25.28 13.29 -15.67
N GLU A 857 24.00 12.98 -15.41
CA GLU A 857 23.01 12.63 -16.44
C GLU A 857 22.78 13.77 -17.45
N CYS A 858 22.68 15.02 -16.99
CA CYS A 858 22.45 16.17 -17.86
C CYS A 858 23.64 16.42 -18.80
N VAL A 859 24.87 16.38 -18.27
CA VAL A 859 26.09 16.56 -19.07
C VAL A 859 26.22 15.43 -20.10
N GLN A 860 25.97 14.19 -19.71
CA GLN A 860 26.01 13.05 -20.62
C GLN A 860 24.94 13.15 -21.72
N LEU A 861 23.72 13.57 -21.39
CA LEU A 861 22.66 13.81 -22.39
C LEU A 861 23.01 14.94 -23.36
N LEU A 862 23.67 16.01 -22.86
CA LEU A 862 24.16 17.11 -23.69
C LEU A 862 25.30 16.68 -24.61
N MET A 863 26.11 15.71 -24.17
CA MET A 863 27.20 15.09 -24.93
C MET A 863 26.75 13.85 -25.72
N GLU A 864 25.44 13.66 -25.92
CA GLU A 864 24.88 12.57 -26.73
C GLU A 864 25.23 11.15 -26.25
N GLY A 865 25.51 10.99 -24.95
CA GLY A 865 25.85 9.71 -24.32
C GLY A 865 27.34 9.53 -24.01
N GLU A 866 28.20 10.36 -24.57
CA GLU A 866 29.66 10.28 -24.40
C GLU A 866 30.10 10.71 -22.99
N LEU A 867 31.11 10.03 -22.44
CA LEU A 867 31.68 10.31 -21.12
C LEU A 867 32.88 11.26 -21.16
N PHE A 868 33.61 11.24 -22.27
CA PHE A 868 34.84 12.00 -22.51
C PHE A 868 34.94 12.38 -24.01
N LEU A 869 35.77 13.36 -24.33
CA LEU A 869 36.06 13.78 -25.70
C LEU A 869 37.52 13.56 -26.12
N ALA A 870 38.41 13.30 -25.16
CA ALA A 870 39.77 12.87 -25.46
C ALA A 870 39.75 11.59 -26.34
N PRO A 871 40.70 11.42 -27.28
CA PRO A 871 40.72 10.30 -28.23
C PRO A 871 41.17 8.98 -27.59
N LEU A 872 40.45 8.50 -26.58
CA LEU A 872 40.62 7.19 -25.97
C LEU A 872 39.84 6.14 -26.76
N SER A 873 40.32 4.89 -26.79
CA SER A 873 39.64 3.81 -27.52
C SER A 873 39.87 2.45 -26.87
N ASP A 874 39.01 1.48 -27.16
CA ASP A 874 39.19 0.09 -26.71
C ASP A 874 40.47 -0.56 -27.25
N GLN A 875 41.00 -0.03 -28.37
CA GLN A 875 42.24 -0.51 -28.97
C GLN A 875 43.48 0.01 -28.23
N GLN A 876 43.34 1.16 -27.56
CA GLN A 876 44.37 1.79 -26.74
C GLN A 876 43.73 2.38 -25.47
N PRO A 877 43.29 1.53 -24.53
CA PRO A 877 42.64 2.00 -23.31
C PRO A 877 43.67 2.67 -22.39
N PRO A 878 43.31 3.75 -21.68
CA PRO A 878 44.18 4.34 -20.65
C PRO A 878 44.44 3.29 -19.56
N LYS A 879 45.64 3.18 -18.99
CA LYS A 879 45.90 2.21 -17.92
C LYS A 879 45.59 2.79 -16.55
N ASN A 880 45.98 4.04 -16.30
CA ASN A 880 45.74 4.74 -15.04
C ASN A 880 44.91 6.01 -15.32
N ILE A 881 43.74 6.10 -14.69
CA ILE A 881 42.83 7.25 -14.79
C ILE A 881 42.73 7.94 -13.43
N LEU A 882 42.78 9.28 -13.41
CA LEU A 882 42.53 10.09 -12.22
C LEU A 882 41.28 10.97 -12.42
N ASP A 883 40.31 10.87 -11.51
CA ASP A 883 39.16 11.76 -11.44
C ASP A 883 39.27 12.65 -10.19
N ILE A 884 39.30 13.97 -10.40
CA ILE A 884 39.56 14.95 -9.33
C ILE A 884 38.26 15.68 -8.99
N ALA A 885 37.97 15.78 -7.68
CA ALA A 885 36.71 16.32 -7.19
C ALA A 885 35.52 15.52 -7.75
N THR A 886 35.60 14.19 -7.61
CA THR A 886 34.68 13.21 -8.21
C THR A 886 33.24 13.32 -7.69
N GLY A 887 33.01 14.04 -6.59
CA GLY A 887 31.69 14.18 -5.97
C GLY A 887 31.15 12.83 -5.53
N VAL A 888 30.04 12.39 -6.12
CA VAL A 888 29.43 11.08 -5.81
C VAL A 888 30.14 9.89 -6.48
N GLY A 889 31.06 10.13 -7.42
CA GLY A 889 31.85 9.08 -8.06
C GLY A 889 31.20 8.39 -9.27
N ASP A 890 30.09 8.92 -9.78
CA ASP A 890 29.31 8.31 -10.87
C ASP A 890 30.08 8.25 -12.19
N TRP A 891 30.86 9.29 -12.53
CA TRP A 891 31.71 9.30 -13.71
C TRP A 891 32.85 8.27 -13.60
N ALA A 892 33.54 8.22 -12.46
CA ALA A 892 34.63 7.28 -12.21
C ALA A 892 34.15 5.81 -12.28
N ILE A 893 32.95 5.52 -11.77
CA ILE A 893 32.33 4.20 -11.86
C ILE A 893 32.07 3.83 -13.33
N GLN A 894 31.49 4.75 -14.11
CA GLN A 894 31.20 4.51 -15.52
C GLN A 894 32.46 4.32 -16.36
N MET A 895 33.54 5.06 -16.08
CA MET A 895 34.85 4.83 -16.70
C MET A 895 35.47 3.48 -16.32
N GLY A 896 35.31 3.05 -15.07
CA GLY A 896 35.76 1.74 -14.61
C GLY A 896 35.01 0.58 -15.28
N ASP A 897 33.71 0.75 -15.53
CA ASP A 897 32.88 -0.20 -16.28
C ASP A 897 33.24 -0.21 -17.78
N LEU A 898 33.49 0.96 -18.37
CA LEU A 898 33.85 1.10 -19.78
C LEU A 898 35.24 0.51 -20.09
N PHE A 899 36.20 0.70 -19.17
CA PHE A 899 37.55 0.16 -19.28
C PHE A 899 37.91 -0.73 -18.08
N PRO A 900 37.45 -2.00 -18.05
CA PRO A 900 37.72 -2.91 -16.92
C PRO A 900 39.20 -3.22 -16.68
N GLY A 901 40.06 -2.98 -17.67
CA GLY A 901 41.52 -3.15 -17.57
C GLY A 901 42.27 -1.93 -17.02
N SER A 902 41.57 -0.80 -16.82
CA SER A 902 42.15 0.45 -16.33
C SER A 902 41.96 0.57 -14.82
N GLU A 903 42.96 1.08 -14.12
CA GLU A 903 42.86 1.48 -12.72
C GLU A 903 42.33 2.93 -12.64
N VAL A 904 41.18 3.12 -12.01
CA VAL A 904 40.55 4.44 -11.83
C VAL A 904 40.71 4.87 -10.38
N ILE A 905 41.47 5.94 -10.17
CA ILE A 905 41.60 6.62 -8.88
C ILE A 905 40.70 7.84 -8.90
N ALA A 906 39.82 7.95 -7.91
CA ALA A 906 38.88 9.06 -7.80
C ALA A 906 39.02 9.72 -6.43
N THR A 907 39.23 11.03 -6.42
CA THR A 907 39.53 11.81 -5.20
C THR A 907 38.43 12.83 -4.92
N ASP A 908 38.03 12.95 -3.66
CA ASP A 908 37.12 14.00 -3.21
C ASP A 908 37.43 14.43 -1.78
N LEU A 909 37.05 15.66 -1.42
CA LEU A 909 37.18 16.16 -0.06
C LEU A 909 36.18 15.50 0.90
N SER A 910 35.03 15.07 0.38
CA SER A 910 33.95 14.44 1.15
C SER A 910 33.87 12.93 0.91
N PRO A 911 33.76 12.09 1.96
CA PRO A 911 33.55 10.66 1.84
C PRO A 911 32.07 10.32 1.53
N ILE A 912 31.58 10.71 0.35
CA ILE A 912 30.15 10.56 -0.06
C ILE A 912 29.93 9.52 -1.16
N GLN A 913 30.95 8.76 -1.54
CA GLN A 913 30.92 7.81 -2.65
C GLN A 913 30.32 6.45 -2.23
N PRO A 914 29.70 5.70 -3.17
CA PRO A 914 29.08 4.41 -2.87
C PRO A 914 30.12 3.34 -2.52
N LYS A 915 29.73 2.37 -1.69
CA LYS A 915 30.62 1.25 -1.30
C LYS A 915 30.68 0.12 -2.32
N ASN A 916 29.71 0.05 -3.24
CA ASN A 916 29.63 -1.01 -4.24
C ASN A 916 30.05 -0.45 -5.59
N VAL A 917 31.30 -0.68 -5.95
CA VAL A 917 31.97 -0.05 -7.10
C VAL A 917 32.73 -1.13 -7.88
N PRO A 918 33.06 -0.91 -9.16
CA PRO A 918 33.88 -1.83 -9.93
C PRO A 918 35.22 -2.12 -9.22
N PRO A 919 35.79 -3.34 -9.34
CA PRO A 919 36.99 -3.73 -8.60
C PRO A 919 38.24 -2.93 -8.97
N ASN A 920 38.19 -2.19 -10.08
CA ASN A 920 39.23 -1.33 -10.61
C ASN A 920 39.03 0.15 -10.26
N VAL A 921 38.02 0.51 -9.45
CA VAL A 921 37.73 1.89 -9.04
C VAL A 921 38.03 2.08 -7.55
N TYR A 922 38.87 3.07 -7.23
CA TYR A 922 39.33 3.36 -5.88
C TYR A 922 39.04 4.80 -5.49
N PHE A 923 38.32 4.99 -4.38
CA PHE A 923 37.97 6.31 -3.84
C PHE A 923 38.88 6.70 -2.69
N TYR A 924 39.41 7.92 -2.72
CA TYR A 924 40.24 8.49 -1.66
C TYR A 924 39.69 9.84 -1.18
N VAL A 925 39.71 10.03 0.14
CA VAL A 925 39.38 11.32 0.77
C VAL A 925 40.65 12.18 0.74
N GLU A 926 40.70 13.15 -0.16
CA GLU A 926 41.89 13.96 -0.41
C GLU A 926 41.50 15.40 -0.79
N ASP A 927 42.32 16.36 -0.34
CA ASP A 927 42.25 17.74 -0.78
C ASP A 927 43.19 17.88 -1.97
N SER A 928 42.66 18.13 -3.17
CA SER A 928 43.47 18.18 -4.40
C SER A 928 44.46 19.34 -4.47
N ARG A 929 44.41 20.27 -3.50
CA ARG A 929 45.35 21.39 -3.39
C ARG A 929 46.71 20.94 -2.84
N PRO A 930 47.81 21.60 -3.24
CA PRO A 930 49.12 21.37 -2.63
C PRO A 930 49.11 21.60 -1.11
N LEU A 931 49.80 20.73 -0.35
CA LEU A 931 49.91 20.83 1.11
C LEU A 931 50.68 22.11 1.50
N THR A 932 49.95 23.13 1.97
CA THR A 932 50.53 24.38 2.49
C THR A 932 50.20 24.50 3.98
N GLY A 933 51.13 24.11 4.86
CA GLY A 933 51.04 24.36 6.32
C GLY A 933 51.93 23.50 7.24
N ASP A 934 52.89 24.15 7.89
CA ASP A 934 53.53 23.95 9.21
C ASP A 934 54.05 22.58 9.70
N MET A 935 54.36 21.62 8.83
CA MET A 935 55.17 20.46 9.24
C MET A 935 56.26 20.14 8.22
N GLU A 936 57.41 19.75 8.75
CA GLU A 936 58.78 19.76 8.20
C GLU A 936 59.05 18.87 6.96
N PHE A 937 58.01 18.48 6.21
CA PHE A 937 58.14 17.72 4.96
C PHE A 937 57.37 18.45 3.84
N ARG A 938 58.09 19.25 3.06
CA ARG A 938 57.60 19.79 1.79
C ARG A 938 57.63 18.69 0.74
N SER A 939 56.47 18.20 0.32
CA SER A 939 56.29 17.70 -1.04
C SER A 939 55.23 18.56 -1.71
N ASP A 940 55.65 19.41 -2.63
CA ASP A 940 54.80 20.38 -3.34
C ASP A 940 53.96 19.71 -4.47
N GLU A 941 53.79 18.38 -4.44
CA GLU A 941 53.25 17.57 -5.54
C GLU A 941 52.28 16.48 -5.06
N TRP A 942 51.28 16.15 -5.89
CA TRP A 942 50.41 14.99 -5.68
C TRP A 942 51.23 13.71 -5.46
N MET A 943 51.08 13.08 -4.30
CA MET A 943 51.87 11.90 -3.91
C MET A 943 51.28 10.58 -4.45
N PHE A 944 51.00 10.53 -5.75
CA PHE A 944 50.63 9.29 -6.41
C PHE A 944 51.88 8.45 -6.72
N LYS A 945 51.80 7.14 -6.49
CA LYS A 945 52.94 6.22 -6.75
C LYS A 945 53.24 6.02 -8.24
N ARG A 946 52.36 6.49 -9.13
CA ARG A 946 52.35 6.25 -10.57
C ARG A 946 51.81 7.48 -11.30
N ASN A 947 52.23 7.66 -12.54
CA ASN A 947 51.69 8.66 -13.44
C ASN A 947 50.41 8.15 -14.14
N PHE A 948 49.63 9.09 -14.68
CA PHE A 948 48.32 8.84 -15.28
C PHE A 948 48.35 8.95 -16.81
N ASP A 949 47.52 8.16 -17.48
CA ASP A 949 47.29 8.28 -18.93
C ASP A 949 46.14 9.26 -19.23
N TYR A 950 45.21 9.40 -18.29
CA TYR A 950 44.05 10.29 -18.41
C TYR A 950 43.69 10.91 -17.06
N ILE A 951 43.48 12.22 -17.04
CA ILE A 951 43.02 12.98 -15.87
C ILE A 951 41.73 13.71 -16.24
N HIS A 952 40.76 13.74 -15.33
CA HIS A 952 39.44 14.34 -15.56
C HIS A 952 38.99 15.24 -14.40
N THR A 953 38.28 16.32 -14.74
CA THR A 953 37.51 17.18 -13.82
C THR A 953 36.15 17.52 -14.42
N ARG A 954 35.11 17.65 -13.57
CA ARG A 954 33.76 18.04 -14.01
C ARG A 954 33.04 18.91 -12.97
N ASN A 955 32.46 20.03 -13.41
CA ASN A 955 31.69 20.99 -12.60
C ASN A 955 32.40 21.38 -11.30
N THR A 956 33.60 21.91 -11.46
CA THR A 956 34.55 22.26 -10.40
C THR A 956 34.67 23.77 -10.15
N ALA A 957 33.81 24.57 -10.77
CA ALA A 957 33.68 25.98 -10.46
C ALA A 957 33.51 26.21 -8.93
N GLY A 958 34.32 27.11 -8.37
CA GLY A 958 34.35 27.38 -6.93
C GLY A 958 35.11 26.36 -6.07
N CYS A 959 35.67 25.28 -6.63
CA CYS A 959 36.48 24.30 -5.87
C CYS A 959 37.86 24.85 -5.49
N TRP A 960 38.46 25.70 -6.34
CA TRP A 960 39.85 26.17 -6.18
C TRP A 960 39.95 27.68 -6.29
N SER A 961 40.99 28.25 -5.69
CA SER A 961 41.26 29.70 -5.82
C SER A 961 41.99 30.03 -7.11
N ASP A 962 42.79 29.07 -7.61
CA ASP A 962 43.51 29.18 -8.87
C ASP A 962 43.67 27.80 -9.50
N PHE A 963 42.94 27.53 -10.58
CA PHE A 963 42.96 26.25 -11.28
C PHE A 963 44.30 25.99 -11.99
N GLU A 964 44.96 27.05 -12.49
CA GLU A 964 46.20 26.92 -13.27
C GLU A 964 47.33 26.33 -12.41
N THR A 965 47.61 26.95 -11.27
CA THR A 965 48.70 26.50 -10.38
C THR A 965 48.30 25.32 -9.49
N GLN A 966 47.05 25.25 -9.03
CA GLN A 966 46.64 24.20 -8.09
C GLN A 966 46.24 22.90 -8.77
N ILE A 967 45.83 22.91 -10.04
CA ILE A 967 45.32 21.70 -10.70
C ILE A 967 45.99 21.44 -12.03
N ALA A 968 45.93 22.38 -12.99
CA ALA A 968 46.43 22.14 -14.34
C ALA A 968 47.94 21.84 -14.36
N GLN A 969 48.75 22.57 -13.59
CA GLN A 969 50.20 22.29 -13.48
C GLN A 969 50.50 20.93 -12.85
N GLN A 970 49.74 20.54 -11.82
CA GLN A 970 49.89 19.23 -11.18
C GLN A 970 49.45 18.09 -12.11
N ALA A 971 48.35 18.27 -12.84
CA ALA A 971 47.89 17.34 -13.86
C ALA A 971 48.94 17.18 -14.97
N PHE A 972 49.53 18.29 -15.43
CA PHE A 972 50.61 18.24 -16.41
C PHE A 972 51.82 17.46 -15.89
N ASN A 973 52.19 17.64 -14.63
CA ASN A 973 53.32 16.92 -14.02
C ASN A 973 53.01 15.41 -13.85
N ALA A 974 51.80 15.08 -13.41
CA ALA A 974 51.36 13.72 -13.11
C ALA A 974 50.97 12.88 -14.34
N LEU A 975 50.76 13.50 -15.50
CA LEU A 975 50.50 12.78 -16.76
C LEU A 975 51.76 12.14 -17.34
N GLU A 976 51.61 10.95 -17.91
CA GLU A 976 52.61 10.39 -18.81
C GLU A 976 52.75 11.24 -20.09
N PRO A 977 53.94 11.27 -20.74
CA PRO A 977 54.06 11.87 -22.07
C PRO A 977 53.06 11.23 -23.03
N GLY A 978 52.22 12.04 -23.68
CA GLY A 978 51.12 11.55 -24.51
C GLY A 978 49.78 11.34 -23.79
N GLY A 979 49.73 11.47 -22.46
CA GLY A 979 48.49 11.39 -21.68
C GLY A 979 47.61 12.64 -21.82
N TRP A 980 46.32 12.50 -21.52
CA TRP A 980 45.30 13.53 -21.75
C TRP A 980 44.73 14.11 -20.46
N PHE A 981 44.51 15.42 -20.42
CA PHE A 981 43.73 16.09 -19.38
C PHE A 981 42.42 16.60 -20.00
N GLU A 982 41.28 16.36 -19.36
CA GLU A 982 39.98 16.83 -19.81
C GLU A 982 39.18 17.49 -18.68
N SER A 983 38.63 18.67 -18.94
CA SER A 983 37.80 19.44 -18.01
C SER A 983 36.44 19.68 -18.65
N GLN A 984 35.36 19.34 -17.93
CA GLN A 984 33.97 19.54 -18.35
C GLN A 984 33.27 20.51 -17.39
N GLU A 985 33.26 21.80 -17.75
CA GLU A 985 32.88 22.87 -16.82
C GLU A 985 31.66 23.65 -17.28
N MET A 986 30.78 24.02 -16.35
CA MET A 986 29.59 24.81 -16.64
C MET A 986 29.65 26.15 -15.92
N ASP A 987 29.70 27.24 -16.68
CA ASP A 987 29.72 28.57 -16.07
C ASP A 987 28.32 28.95 -15.61
N CYS A 988 28.24 29.58 -14.43
CA CYS A 988 26.96 29.92 -13.79
C CYS A 988 26.20 31.08 -14.45
N THR A 989 26.78 31.73 -15.47
CA THR A 989 26.20 32.89 -16.15
C THR A 989 25.14 32.48 -17.18
N PRO A 990 23.85 32.83 -16.99
CA PRO A 990 22.84 32.61 -18.01
C PRO A 990 23.05 33.58 -19.19
N LEU A 991 23.09 33.03 -20.40
CA LEU A 991 23.16 33.74 -21.67
C LEU A 991 21.85 33.57 -22.44
N CYS A 992 21.58 34.47 -23.37
CA CYS A 992 20.37 34.49 -24.18
C CYS A 992 20.70 34.98 -25.59
N ASP A 993 20.16 34.33 -26.62
CA ASP A 993 20.43 34.69 -28.02
C ASP A 993 19.35 35.62 -28.62
N ASP A 994 18.20 35.76 -27.97
CA ASP A 994 17.02 36.48 -28.51
C ASP A 994 16.44 37.55 -27.56
N ASP A 995 17.28 38.07 -26.67
CA ASP A 995 16.96 39.15 -25.72
C ASP A 995 15.76 38.89 -24.79
N THR A 996 15.33 37.63 -24.63
CA THR A 996 14.23 37.25 -23.71
C THR A 996 14.64 37.23 -22.23
N LEU A 997 15.94 37.17 -21.93
CA LEU A 997 16.47 37.31 -20.58
C LEU A 997 16.74 38.78 -20.26
N ASP A 998 15.91 39.38 -19.41
CA ASP A 998 16.19 40.71 -18.86
C ASP A 998 17.46 40.65 -17.99
N PRO A 999 18.50 41.49 -18.23
CA PRO A 999 19.69 41.57 -17.39
C PRO A 999 19.41 41.93 -15.93
N GLN A 1000 18.25 42.53 -15.64
CA GLN A 1000 17.78 42.86 -14.29
C GLN A 1000 16.79 41.81 -13.74
N SER A 1001 16.57 40.70 -14.45
CA SER A 1001 15.71 39.62 -13.97
C SER A 1001 16.24 39.01 -12.67
N PRO A 1002 15.36 38.47 -11.82
CA PRO A 1002 15.75 37.71 -10.63
C PRO A 1002 16.82 36.65 -10.89
N VAL A 1003 16.70 35.84 -11.96
CA VAL A 1003 17.70 34.80 -12.28
C VAL A 1003 19.05 35.38 -12.69
N ALA A 1004 19.09 36.47 -13.47
CA ALA A 1004 20.33 37.16 -13.83
C ALA A 1004 20.98 37.82 -12.60
N THR A 1005 20.17 38.46 -11.76
CA THR A 1005 20.64 39.08 -10.50
C THR A 1005 21.22 38.04 -9.54
N TRP A 1006 20.56 36.89 -9.39
CA TRP A 1006 21.04 35.80 -8.56
C TRP A 1006 22.36 35.21 -9.06
N SER A 1007 22.51 35.02 -10.38
CA SER A 1007 23.77 34.60 -10.98
C SER A 1007 24.89 35.62 -10.71
N ASN A 1008 24.62 36.91 -10.86
CA ASN A 1008 25.59 37.96 -10.57
C ASN A 1008 25.99 37.99 -9.08
N ASP A 1009 25.03 37.81 -8.17
CA ASP A 1009 25.28 37.70 -6.73
C ASP A 1009 26.17 36.48 -6.42
N LEU A 1010 25.94 35.33 -7.07
CA LEU A 1010 26.81 34.15 -6.94
C LEU A 1010 28.24 34.44 -7.41
N ILE A 1011 28.41 35.04 -8.58
CA ILE A 1011 29.72 35.39 -9.13
C ILE A 1011 30.47 36.36 -8.22
N GLU A 1012 29.79 37.42 -7.75
CA GLU A 1012 30.36 38.38 -6.80
C GLU A 1012 30.76 37.73 -5.48
N ALA A 1013 29.90 36.89 -4.92
CA ALA A 1013 30.18 36.18 -3.67
C ALA A 1013 31.38 35.22 -3.83
N SER A 1014 31.42 34.48 -4.94
CA SER A 1014 32.50 33.56 -5.28
C SER A 1014 33.86 34.26 -5.38
N ARG A 1015 33.88 35.46 -5.99
CA ARG A 1015 35.09 36.30 -6.11
C ARG A 1015 35.57 36.82 -4.76
N LYS A 1016 34.65 37.33 -3.91
CA LYS A 1016 34.98 37.81 -2.55
C LYS A 1016 35.61 36.73 -1.69
N LEU A 1017 35.20 35.48 -1.89
CA LEU A 1017 35.71 34.31 -1.17
C LEU A 1017 36.94 33.66 -1.84
N GLN A 1018 37.48 34.27 -2.91
CA GLN A 1018 38.61 33.74 -3.69
C GLN A 1018 38.35 32.31 -4.20
N ARG A 1019 37.14 32.06 -4.68
CA ARG A 1019 36.69 30.79 -5.25
C ARG A 1019 35.87 31.09 -6.51
N PRO A 1020 36.49 31.48 -7.63
CA PRO A 1020 35.75 31.95 -8.81
C PRO A 1020 34.74 30.91 -9.32
N ALA A 1021 33.50 31.36 -9.54
CA ALA A 1021 32.42 30.56 -10.13
C ALA A 1021 32.41 30.56 -11.68
N ILE A 1022 33.35 31.29 -12.30
CA ILE A 1022 33.60 31.28 -13.75
C ILE A 1022 34.97 30.63 -13.94
N LEU A 1023 34.99 29.49 -14.63
CA LEU A 1023 36.19 28.71 -14.90
C LEU A 1023 36.21 28.23 -16.35
N GLY A 1024 35.07 27.80 -16.90
CA GLY A 1024 34.99 27.17 -18.21
C GLY A 1024 35.55 28.03 -19.34
N ALA A 1025 35.25 29.33 -19.31
CA ALA A 1025 35.74 30.29 -20.29
C ALA A 1025 37.28 30.45 -20.33
N THR A 1026 38.00 30.18 -19.24
CA THR A 1026 39.46 30.40 -19.15
C THR A 1026 40.29 29.11 -19.31
N LEU A 1027 39.66 27.94 -19.26
CA LEU A 1027 40.34 26.64 -19.28
C LEU A 1027 41.28 26.45 -20.48
N LYS A 1028 40.85 26.84 -21.68
CA LYS A 1028 41.65 26.67 -22.90
C LYS A 1028 42.99 27.42 -22.79
N ASP A 1029 42.93 28.69 -22.42
CA ASP A 1029 44.13 29.51 -22.29
C ASP A 1029 45.05 29.00 -21.15
N ILE A 1030 44.46 28.47 -20.08
CA ILE A 1030 45.22 27.83 -18.98
C ILE A 1030 45.98 26.61 -19.50
N TYR A 1031 45.32 25.74 -20.26
CA TYR A 1031 45.95 24.54 -20.81
C TYR A 1031 47.13 24.89 -21.71
N GLU A 1032 46.96 25.90 -22.58
CA GLU A 1032 48.02 26.38 -23.47
C GLU A 1032 49.19 27.00 -22.67
N ARG A 1033 48.92 27.81 -21.64
CA ARG A 1033 49.95 28.41 -20.78
C ARG A 1033 50.76 27.39 -19.98
N VAL A 1034 50.10 26.36 -19.47
CA VAL A 1034 50.75 25.26 -18.71
C VAL A 1034 51.62 24.39 -19.62
N GLY A 1035 51.34 24.38 -20.94
CA GLY A 1035 52.13 23.69 -21.95
C GLY A 1035 51.50 22.42 -22.50
N PHE A 1036 50.19 22.22 -22.34
CA PHE A 1036 49.47 21.19 -23.08
C PHE A 1036 49.48 21.49 -24.58
N VAL A 1037 49.55 20.44 -25.40
CA VAL A 1037 49.45 20.50 -26.86
C VAL A 1037 48.14 19.85 -27.31
N ASP A 1038 47.78 20.03 -28.59
CA ASP A 1038 46.52 19.50 -29.14
C ASP A 1038 45.29 19.95 -28.32
N VAL A 1039 45.29 21.22 -27.86
CA VAL A 1039 44.24 21.75 -27.00
C VAL A 1039 42.98 22.04 -27.81
N HIS A 1040 41.89 21.39 -27.46
CA HIS A 1040 40.58 21.56 -28.07
C HIS A 1040 39.58 22.11 -27.07
N GLN A 1041 38.62 22.90 -27.56
CA GLN A 1041 37.50 23.42 -26.78
C GLN A 1041 36.20 23.27 -27.58
N ARG A 1042 35.18 22.70 -26.95
CA ARG A 1042 33.81 22.65 -27.47
C ARG A 1042 32.87 23.32 -26.46
N VAL A 1043 32.11 24.31 -26.91
CA VAL A 1043 31.13 25.01 -26.06
C VAL A 1043 29.72 24.56 -26.45
N LEU A 1044 29.00 23.99 -25.49
CA LEU A 1044 27.63 23.52 -25.63
C LEU A 1044 26.67 24.41 -24.82
N LYS A 1045 25.40 24.44 -25.20
CA LYS A 1045 24.37 25.27 -24.55
C LYS A 1045 23.46 24.39 -23.70
N MET A 1046 23.54 24.52 -22.37
CA MET A 1046 22.63 23.86 -21.43
C MET A 1046 21.39 24.74 -21.20
N PRO A 1047 20.20 24.40 -21.72
CA PRO A 1047 19.01 25.24 -21.54
C PRO A 1047 18.62 25.33 -20.06
N ILE A 1048 18.31 26.53 -19.55
CA ILE A 1048 17.93 26.67 -18.13
C ILE A 1048 16.55 26.08 -17.82
N ASN A 1049 15.70 25.92 -18.85
CA ASN A 1049 14.34 25.40 -18.74
C ASN A 1049 13.85 24.75 -20.05
N SER A 1050 12.58 24.34 -20.09
CA SER A 1050 11.97 23.60 -21.20
C SER A 1050 11.60 24.43 -22.44
N TRP A 1051 12.18 25.62 -22.63
CA TRP A 1051 11.91 26.50 -23.77
C TRP A 1051 12.33 25.95 -25.16
N PRO A 1052 13.37 25.10 -25.31
CA PRO A 1052 13.78 24.63 -26.63
C PRO A 1052 12.63 23.91 -27.37
N LYS A 1053 12.57 24.09 -28.68
CA LYS A 1053 11.62 23.37 -29.54
C LYS A 1053 12.06 21.94 -29.83
N ASP A 1054 13.36 21.71 -29.89
CA ASP A 1054 13.92 20.37 -30.03
C ASP A 1054 13.55 19.50 -28.82
N GLN A 1055 13.11 18.27 -29.07
CA GLN A 1055 12.53 17.43 -28.02
C GLN A 1055 13.59 16.95 -27.02
N GLN A 1056 14.83 16.69 -27.47
CA GLN A 1056 15.93 16.26 -26.62
C GLN A 1056 16.41 17.43 -25.75
N LEU A 1057 16.64 18.61 -26.35
CA LEU A 1057 17.01 19.81 -25.61
C LEU A 1057 15.91 20.29 -24.66
N LYS A 1058 14.64 20.08 -25.00
CA LYS A 1058 13.50 20.38 -24.12
C LYS A 1058 13.46 19.48 -22.89
N GLN A 1059 13.72 18.18 -23.08
CA GLN A 1059 13.83 17.24 -21.98
C GLN A 1059 15.04 17.58 -21.10
N LEU A 1060 16.20 17.84 -21.73
CA LEU A 1060 17.41 18.27 -21.03
C LEU A 1060 17.18 19.54 -20.20
N GLY A 1061 16.58 20.58 -20.80
CA GLY A 1061 16.25 21.81 -20.09
C GLY A 1061 15.24 21.63 -18.95
N SER A 1062 14.33 20.65 -19.06
CA SER A 1062 13.42 20.31 -17.96
C SER A 1062 14.16 19.64 -16.79
N LEU A 1063 15.11 18.75 -17.09
CA LEU A 1063 15.96 18.10 -16.08
C LEU A 1063 16.88 19.13 -15.42
N TRP A 1064 17.48 20.02 -16.21
CA TRP A 1064 18.36 21.06 -15.71
C TRP A 1064 17.62 22.10 -14.86
N ALA A 1065 16.40 22.51 -15.24
CA ALA A 1065 15.56 23.37 -14.41
C ALA A 1065 15.30 22.74 -13.03
N GLN A 1066 14.99 21.45 -12.99
CA GLN A 1066 14.79 20.73 -11.73
C GLN A 1066 16.09 20.71 -10.90
N ASN A 1067 17.24 20.45 -11.54
CA ASN A 1067 18.54 20.46 -10.88
C ASN A 1067 18.85 21.82 -10.22
N LEU A 1068 18.62 22.92 -10.96
CA LEU A 1068 18.78 24.28 -10.44
C LEU A 1068 17.82 24.57 -9.29
N LEU A 1069 16.54 24.21 -9.42
CA LEU A 1069 15.52 24.42 -8.36
C LEU A 1069 15.86 23.70 -7.06
N ASP A 1070 16.41 22.49 -7.15
CA ASP A 1070 16.85 21.71 -5.99
C ASP A 1070 18.15 22.27 -5.39
N GLY A 1071 19.01 22.87 -6.22
CA GLY A 1071 20.33 23.39 -5.84
C GLY A 1071 20.39 24.84 -5.35
N ILE A 1072 19.53 25.74 -5.84
CA ILE A 1072 19.66 27.20 -5.63
C ILE A 1072 19.77 27.62 -4.16
N ALA A 1073 19.09 26.91 -3.24
CA ALA A 1073 19.21 27.14 -1.81
C ALA A 1073 20.59 26.74 -1.28
N GLY A 1074 21.08 25.56 -1.69
CA GLY A 1074 22.41 25.05 -1.32
C GLY A 1074 23.55 25.94 -1.82
N PHE A 1075 23.42 26.48 -3.03
CA PHE A 1075 24.40 27.40 -3.62
C PHE A 1075 24.46 28.75 -2.90
N SER A 1076 23.30 29.23 -2.43
CA SER A 1076 23.18 30.58 -1.90
C SER A 1076 23.43 30.69 -0.41
N TYR A 1077 23.02 29.71 0.42
CA TYR A 1077 23.04 29.88 1.89
C TYR A 1077 24.42 30.23 2.45
N GLN A 1078 25.39 29.33 2.30
CA GLN A 1078 26.71 29.55 2.88
C GLN A 1078 27.49 30.62 2.12
N LEU A 1079 27.34 30.67 0.80
CA LEU A 1079 28.06 31.61 -0.04
C LEU A 1079 27.63 33.06 0.23
N PHE A 1080 26.32 33.36 0.21
CA PHE A 1080 25.81 34.70 0.47
C PHE A 1080 25.95 35.10 1.94
N ASN A 1081 25.86 34.15 2.87
CA ASN A 1081 26.13 34.45 4.26
C ASN A 1081 27.58 34.88 4.48
N LYS A 1082 28.55 34.16 3.90
CA LYS A 1082 29.97 34.52 4.05
C LYS A 1082 30.38 35.79 3.28
N ALA A 1083 29.78 36.06 2.12
CA ALA A 1083 30.20 37.16 1.25
C ALA A 1083 29.44 38.48 1.46
N PHE A 1084 28.19 38.39 1.93
CA PHE A 1084 27.27 39.53 2.06
C PHE A 1084 26.62 39.65 3.43
N ASP A 1085 26.96 38.78 4.39
CA ASP A 1085 26.32 38.69 5.71
C ASP A 1085 24.79 38.47 5.64
N ARG A 1086 24.27 37.98 4.50
CA ARG A 1086 22.84 37.69 4.34
C ARG A 1086 22.45 36.52 5.24
N SER A 1087 21.33 36.66 5.94
CA SER A 1087 20.73 35.56 6.67
C SER A 1087 20.13 34.53 5.71
N MET A 1088 19.94 33.30 6.20
CA MET A 1088 19.23 32.25 5.46
C MET A 1088 17.82 32.69 5.05
N ALA A 1089 17.12 33.43 5.93
CA ALA A 1089 15.78 33.91 5.67
C ALA A 1089 15.75 34.97 4.55
N GLU A 1090 16.65 35.94 4.58
CA GLU A 1090 16.77 36.96 3.52
C GLU A 1090 17.12 36.31 2.18
N THR A 1091 18.02 35.33 2.21
CA THR A 1091 18.39 34.55 1.02
C THR A 1091 17.20 33.76 0.47
N GLU A 1092 16.42 33.09 1.32
CA GLU A 1092 15.23 32.35 0.85
C GLU A 1092 14.17 33.27 0.22
N VAL A 1093 13.99 34.47 0.77
CA VAL A 1093 13.06 35.46 0.21
C VAL A 1093 13.51 35.88 -1.18
N SER A 1094 14.81 36.14 -1.40
CA SER A 1094 15.32 36.53 -2.73
C SER A 1094 15.23 35.39 -3.75
N LEU A 1095 15.28 34.13 -3.31
CA LEU A 1095 15.17 32.96 -4.19
C LEU A 1095 13.74 32.67 -4.69
N ILE A 1096 12.70 33.30 -4.13
CA ILE A 1096 11.31 33.06 -4.57
C ILE A 1096 11.11 33.48 -6.03
N ASP A 1097 11.60 34.67 -6.39
CA ASP A 1097 11.45 35.18 -7.75
C ASP A 1097 12.40 34.47 -8.73
N VAL A 1098 13.59 34.04 -8.27
CA VAL A 1098 14.51 33.20 -9.06
C VAL A 1098 13.85 31.88 -9.45
N ARG A 1099 13.16 31.21 -8.52
CA ARG A 1099 12.41 29.96 -8.79
C ARG A 1099 11.32 30.15 -9.84
N ARG A 1100 10.71 31.34 -9.91
CA ARG A 1100 9.69 31.66 -10.92
C ARG A 1100 10.32 31.78 -12.30
N ASP A 1101 11.44 32.47 -12.40
CA ASP A 1101 12.15 32.66 -13.68
C ASP A 1101 12.71 31.33 -14.22
N LEU A 1102 13.24 30.47 -13.35
CA LEU A 1102 13.78 29.15 -13.74
C LEU A 1102 12.75 28.21 -14.37
N VAL A 1103 11.44 28.45 -14.18
CA VAL A 1103 10.38 27.65 -14.81
C VAL A 1103 9.60 28.40 -15.89
N ASP A 1104 9.97 29.66 -16.17
CA ASP A 1104 9.31 30.47 -17.19
C ASP A 1104 9.87 30.14 -18.58
N SER A 1105 9.10 29.37 -19.36
CA SER A 1105 9.48 28.99 -20.72
C SER A 1105 9.51 30.16 -21.72
N ASN A 1106 9.13 31.37 -21.32
CA ASN A 1106 9.32 32.58 -22.13
C ASN A 1106 10.74 33.16 -22.01
N ILE A 1107 11.53 32.72 -21.02
CA ILE A 1107 12.92 33.10 -20.86
C ILE A 1107 13.78 32.05 -21.57
N HIS A 1108 14.30 32.39 -22.75
CA HIS A 1108 15.07 31.48 -23.60
C HIS A 1108 16.58 31.52 -23.28
N ALA A 1109 16.90 31.35 -21.99
CA ALA A 1109 18.28 31.40 -21.52
C ALA A 1109 18.95 30.01 -21.47
N TYR A 1110 20.27 29.99 -21.52
CA TYR A 1110 21.11 28.80 -21.40
C TYR A 1110 22.39 29.11 -20.61
N MET A 1111 22.99 28.09 -20.00
CA MET A 1111 24.32 28.17 -19.39
C MET A 1111 25.36 27.53 -20.34
N PRO A 1112 26.49 28.18 -20.61
CA PRO A 1112 27.52 27.60 -21.47
C PRO A 1112 28.30 26.49 -20.73
N VAL A 1113 28.44 25.34 -21.39
CA VAL A 1113 29.23 24.20 -20.93
C VAL A 1113 30.49 24.13 -21.79
N HIS A 1114 31.65 24.32 -21.18
CA HIS A 1114 32.96 24.29 -21.81
C HIS A 1114 33.59 22.91 -21.60
N LEU A 1115 33.78 22.19 -22.70
CA LEU A 1115 34.48 20.90 -22.73
C LEU A 1115 35.87 21.16 -23.31
N VAL A 1116 36.91 21.05 -22.49
CA VAL A 1116 38.30 21.36 -22.88
C VAL A 1116 39.17 20.14 -22.62
N TRP A 1117 39.95 19.72 -23.62
CA TRP A 1117 40.91 18.64 -23.45
C TRP A 1117 42.21 18.96 -24.19
N GLY A 1118 43.33 18.47 -23.65
CA GLY A 1118 44.65 18.66 -24.21
C GLY A 1118 45.59 17.54 -23.77
N ARG A 1119 46.63 17.31 -24.56
CA ARG A 1119 47.59 16.22 -24.37
C ARG A 1119 48.91 16.76 -23.83
N LYS A 1120 49.58 16.00 -22.96
CA LYS A 1120 50.98 16.27 -22.61
C LYS A 1120 51.87 15.95 -23.82
N PRO A 1121 52.81 16.84 -24.21
CA PRO A 1121 53.73 16.58 -25.33
C PRO A 1121 54.47 15.25 -25.18
N ASN A 1122 54.74 14.58 -26.30
CA ASN A 1122 55.62 13.41 -26.29
C ASN A 1122 57.07 13.85 -26.01
N LEU A 1123 57.90 12.97 -25.42
CA LEU A 1123 59.31 13.29 -25.13
C LEU A 1123 60.13 13.72 -26.37
N SER A 1124 59.67 13.38 -27.57
CA SER A 1124 60.29 13.76 -28.86
C SER A 1124 59.84 15.13 -29.40
N GLU A 1125 58.78 15.72 -28.85
CA GLU A 1125 58.21 17.01 -29.26
C GLU A 1125 58.84 18.11 -28.39
N LYS A 1126 59.81 18.86 -28.92
CA LYS A 1126 60.35 20.03 -28.20
C LYS A 1126 59.29 21.13 -28.13
N PRO A 1127 59.22 21.92 -27.03
CA PRO A 1127 58.36 23.11 -26.98
C PRO A 1127 58.82 24.09 -28.07
N ASN A 1128 57.90 24.53 -28.94
CA ASN A 1128 58.20 25.58 -29.91
C ASN A 1128 58.42 26.90 -29.17
N ASP A 1129 59.63 27.45 -29.26
CA ASP A 1129 59.93 28.85 -28.92
C ASP A 1129 58.93 29.76 -29.65
N CYS A 1130 58.25 30.61 -28.87
CA CYS A 1130 57.43 31.69 -29.39
C CYS A 1130 58.28 32.64 -30.24
N GLY A 1131 58.19 32.50 -31.57
CA GLY A 1131 58.68 33.50 -32.51
C GLY A 1131 57.81 34.75 -32.44
N GLY A 1132 58.37 35.83 -31.89
CA GLY A 1132 57.88 37.18 -32.15
C GLY A 1132 58.13 37.56 -33.61
N ASN A 1133 57.15 38.23 -34.21
CA ASN A 1133 57.31 39.27 -35.22
C ASN A 1133 55.95 39.96 -35.44
N ASP A 1134 55.97 41.28 -35.19
CA ASP A 1134 55.15 42.38 -35.72
C ASP A 1134 53.62 42.24 -35.90
#